data_AF-A0A317IWR4-F1
#
_entry.id   AF-A0A317IWR4-F1
#
_cell.length_a   1.000
_cell.length_b   1.000
_cell.length_c   1.000
_cell.angle_alpha   90.00
_cell.angle_beta   90.00
_cell.angle_gamma   90.00
#
_symmetry.space_group_name_H-M   'P 1'
#
loop_
_entity.id
_entity.type
_entity.pdbx_description
1 polymer ?
#
loop_
_entity_poly.entity_id
_entity_poly.type
_entity_poly.pdbx_seq_one_letter_code
_entity_poly.pdbx_strand_id
1 'polypeptide(L)'
;MYPPRFNERYGDCRVCIPSTDGATVRNRLVLDAYRPMPKQRPELPNPELSKIRRLIEQASIVAGEGAGSAHISRDTRGRVTSIDYTNTRINFAYAGTTENIHKIMVEDLLHRSTLTFTQRPGSKSWAVTDQSGTMRGTWNGEALVTGSGFYAFKTATKENAEGLWQVHRPDTGASCYGLRFLKNGSVLTYRTENRLLNARRSDGSEIKCDYNANNFLSRITESKDGETRRSWTRLSSGRWSEEKTGNLYALHLGKWGEPHLLRVPSRNSDSTSSVDRIYHARVDKNSDNLVTKVQLPASIGGGTRIFEYEGAAVRRIVDTDSTGKKSKEIYSLEKTNDWKSVTVKSDGSFNYETVDGKLGHWQPDGKIIEHNADGTLCSITFHDGSNRFFGYDNHKRITSITDTKMVMGGSRIEQWVGDGNTLESVPQKPWRDERSSILVIKNGNYFYRDLDGRSRVAKVDDLLLKNLDSSQLHRARLELETIGKASGLNMARFRSYLDHFEKRCAEAHRQGMKAPNALQIVQTYNNLSALLQTPRKPYFHPSYCRQLAMETLGNLAYPKEHINQGVGNLTCNITTGEKFMAWRYPEKYANLVKQIAHTGEYRPGRGEPVIRPVRQTISPGPNQRGWDADRDLARDKRNGASKIVQATGIASIRAGYRGGDPQFGTREILAATRKLTGHWMPYFTEGHLPSARELLYLKSQGEFPIGVVTRSGNHVQTIFDVRERYLAGQRRNVIDVLLNDSHGINHIPGWISLEALHRRQRERPEPRPKSVPHIPPLPRRRTTG
;
A
#
# COMPACT_ATOMS: atom_id res chain seq x y z
N MET A 1 4.12 -16.34 58.57
CA MET A 1 3.90 -14.93 58.18
C MET A 1 3.98 -14.81 56.67
N TYR A 2 2.82 -14.69 56.04
CA TYR A 2 2.61 -14.36 54.62
C TYR A 2 1.35 -13.49 54.58
N PRO A 3 1.30 -12.34 53.87
CA PRO A 3 0.07 -11.58 53.75
C PRO A 3 -0.82 -12.11 52.61
N PRO A 4 -2.16 -11.93 52.71
CA PRO A 4 -3.14 -12.64 51.91
C PRO A 4 -3.57 -11.89 50.63
N ARG A 5 -4.17 -12.65 49.71
CA ARG A 5 -4.75 -12.22 48.43
C ARG A 5 -6.08 -11.49 48.66
N PHE A 6 -6.25 -10.32 48.04
CA PHE A 6 -7.51 -9.58 47.96
C PHE A 6 -8.31 -9.96 46.71
N ASN A 7 -9.59 -10.29 46.92
CA ASN A 7 -10.65 -10.45 45.93
C ASN A 7 -11.55 -9.20 46.04
N GLU A 8 -11.76 -8.46 44.95
CA GLU A 8 -12.73 -7.36 44.91
C GLU A 8 -14.03 -7.80 44.24
N ARG A 9 -15.13 -7.66 45.01
CA ARG A 9 -16.52 -7.78 44.57
C ARG A 9 -17.02 -6.42 44.11
N TYR A 10 -17.87 -6.44 43.08
CA TYR A 10 -18.71 -5.35 42.61
C TYR A 10 -19.63 -4.81 43.71
N GLY A 11 -19.74 -3.48 43.81
CA GLY A 11 -20.69 -2.78 44.67
C GLY A 11 -21.94 -2.35 43.89
N ASP A 12 -23.10 -2.87 44.31
CA ASP A 12 -24.42 -2.37 43.96
C ASP A 12 -24.87 -1.32 44.97
N CYS A 13 -25.22 -0.12 44.49
CA CYS A 13 -25.92 0.90 45.28
C CYS A 13 -27.43 0.69 45.18
N ARG A 14 -28.08 0.41 46.31
CA ARG A 14 -29.54 0.39 46.47
C ARG A 14 -30.04 1.78 46.88
N VAL A 15 -31.13 2.24 46.25
CA VAL A 15 -32.01 3.30 46.76
C VAL A 15 -33.36 2.67 47.10
N CYS A 16 -33.87 2.92 48.31
CA CYS A 16 -35.13 2.40 48.83
C CYS A 16 -36.30 3.35 48.55
N ILE A 17 -37.47 2.82 48.21
CA ILE A 17 -38.80 3.44 48.36
C ILE A 17 -39.76 2.33 48.87
N PRO A 18 -40.64 2.58 49.85
CA PRO A 18 -41.39 1.54 50.56
C PRO A 18 -42.65 1.10 49.80
N SER A 19 -43.01 -0.19 49.92
CA SER A 19 -44.31 -0.73 49.48
C SER A 19 -45.10 -1.25 50.67
N THR A 20 -46.35 -0.79 50.80
CA THR A 20 -47.42 -1.46 51.54
C THR A 20 -48.20 -2.37 50.58
N ASP A 21 -48.45 -3.59 51.05
CA ASP A 21 -49.53 -4.51 50.70
C ASP A 21 -49.43 -5.15 49.30
N GLY A 22 -49.44 -6.47 49.07
CA GLY A 22 -49.84 -7.62 49.86
C GLY A 22 -50.58 -8.58 48.92
N ALA A 23 -49.98 -9.75 48.59
CA ALA A 23 -50.63 -10.99 48.14
C ALA A 23 -51.39 -10.98 46.77
N THR A 24 -51.34 -11.94 45.83
CA THR A 24 -50.57 -13.17 45.57
C THR A 24 -50.85 -13.60 44.11
N VAL A 25 -49.91 -14.36 43.52
CA VAL A 25 -50.02 -15.30 42.36
C VAL A 25 -50.46 -14.76 40.99
N ARG A 26 -49.53 -14.76 40.00
CA ARG A 26 -49.89 -14.91 38.57
C ARG A 26 -48.87 -15.71 37.75
N ASN A 27 -49.46 -16.61 36.95
CA ASN A 27 -48.94 -17.24 35.74
C ASN A 27 -48.21 -16.23 34.83
N ARG A 28 -47.10 -16.68 34.24
CA ARG A 28 -46.20 -15.89 33.41
C ARG A 28 -46.69 -15.88 31.96
N LEU A 29 -47.40 -14.82 31.56
CA LEU A 29 -47.71 -14.49 30.18
C LEU A 29 -47.39 -13.01 29.96
N VAL A 30 -46.41 -12.78 29.08
CA VAL A 30 -46.15 -11.63 28.18
C VAL A 30 -46.64 -10.25 28.62
N LEU A 31 -45.69 -9.33 28.86
CA LEU A 31 -45.76 -7.92 28.47
C LEU A 31 -44.39 -7.27 28.69
N ASP A 32 -43.59 -7.19 27.62
CA ASP A 32 -42.41 -6.34 27.57
C ASP A 32 -42.85 -4.88 27.68
N ALA A 33 -42.38 -4.21 28.72
CA ALA A 33 -42.62 -2.80 28.96
C ALA A 33 -41.97 -1.95 27.87
N TYR A 34 -42.81 -1.18 27.20
CA TYR A 34 -42.46 -0.02 26.38
C TYR A 34 -41.41 0.86 27.09
N ARG A 35 -40.17 0.86 26.58
CA ARG A 35 -39.28 2.02 26.72
C ARG A 35 -39.73 3.06 25.69
N PRO A 36 -39.99 4.33 26.07
CA PRO A 36 -40.14 5.38 25.07
C PRO A 36 -38.81 5.49 24.32
N MET A 37 -38.80 5.15 23.03
CA MET A 37 -37.66 5.45 22.18
C MET A 37 -37.39 6.96 22.26
N PRO A 38 -36.11 7.39 22.35
CA PRO A 38 -35.79 8.79 22.15
C PRO A 38 -36.34 9.19 20.78
N LYS A 39 -37.17 10.24 20.74
CA LYS A 39 -37.64 10.83 19.49
C LYS A 39 -36.41 11.14 18.63
N GLN A 40 -36.11 10.26 17.67
CA GLN A 40 -35.09 10.53 16.68
C GLN A 40 -35.53 11.79 15.95
N ARG A 41 -34.71 12.85 16.03
CA ARG A 41 -34.88 14.00 15.15
C ARG A 41 -34.89 13.47 13.71
N PRO A 42 -35.86 13.89 12.86
CA PRO A 42 -35.82 13.50 11.46
C PRO A 42 -34.47 13.92 10.89
N GLU A 43 -33.68 12.93 10.44
CA GLU A 43 -32.45 13.20 9.71
C GLU A 43 -32.82 14.03 8.49
N LEU A 44 -32.19 15.21 8.36
CA LEU A 44 -32.35 16.05 7.19
C LEU A 44 -31.90 15.26 5.95
N PRO A 45 -32.60 15.37 4.81
CA PRO A 45 -32.22 14.68 3.59
C PRO A 45 -30.79 15.05 3.19
N ASN A 46 -30.03 14.08 2.67
CA ASN A 46 -28.66 14.31 2.22
C ASN A 46 -28.66 15.38 1.10
N PRO A 47 -28.10 16.59 1.34
CA PRO A 47 -28.22 17.71 0.40
C PRO A 47 -27.55 17.44 -0.96
N GLU A 48 -26.53 16.58 -0.99
CA GLU A 48 -25.89 16.14 -2.24
C GLU A 48 -26.83 15.29 -3.10
N LEU A 49 -27.59 14.36 -2.50
CA LEU A 49 -28.53 13.51 -3.24
C LEU A 49 -29.71 14.33 -3.79
N SER A 50 -30.22 15.29 -3.00
CA SER A 50 -31.27 16.20 -3.46
C SER A 50 -30.83 17.07 -4.64
N LYS A 51 -29.56 17.51 -4.64
CA LYS A 51 -28.97 18.26 -5.76
C LYS A 51 -28.84 17.40 -7.01
N ILE A 52 -28.31 16.17 -6.87
CA ILE A 52 -28.18 15.22 -7.98
C ILE A 52 -29.55 14.88 -8.58
N ARG A 53 -30.57 14.65 -7.76
CA ARG A 53 -31.94 14.38 -8.22
C ARG A 53 -32.48 15.50 -9.11
N ARG A 54 -32.38 16.76 -8.66
CA ARG A 54 -32.79 17.92 -9.47
C ARG A 54 -32.04 17.99 -10.79
N LEU A 55 -30.74 17.69 -10.78
CA LEU A 55 -29.93 17.70 -12.00
C LEU A 55 -30.31 16.56 -12.96
N ILE A 56 -30.67 15.38 -12.45
CA ILE A 56 -31.19 14.27 -13.27
C ILE A 56 -32.53 14.67 -13.90
N GLU A 57 -33.44 15.25 -13.13
CA GLU A 57 -34.72 15.74 -13.65
C GLU A 57 -34.52 16.81 -14.74
N GLN A 58 -33.64 17.77 -14.52
CA GLN A 58 -33.30 18.81 -15.50
C GLN A 58 -32.65 18.25 -16.77
N ALA A 59 -31.68 17.33 -16.63
CA ALA A 59 -31.01 16.71 -17.78
C ALA A 59 -31.98 15.82 -18.59
N SER A 60 -32.96 15.22 -17.93
CA SER A 60 -33.93 14.31 -18.55
C SER A 60 -35.00 15.04 -19.37
N ILE A 61 -35.37 16.26 -18.98
CA ILE A 61 -36.30 17.13 -19.75
C ILE A 61 -35.73 17.45 -21.15
N VAL A 62 -34.40 17.50 -21.30
CA VAL A 62 -33.73 17.84 -22.57
C VAL A 62 -33.66 16.65 -23.54
N ALA A 63 -33.85 15.40 -23.06
CA ALA A 63 -33.61 14.19 -23.84
C ALA A 63 -34.79 13.71 -24.73
N GLY A 64 -35.89 14.47 -24.81
CA GLY A 64 -37.05 14.20 -25.69
C GLY A 64 -37.96 13.05 -25.23
N GLU A 65 -39.27 13.19 -25.44
CA GLU A 65 -40.32 12.21 -25.11
C GLU A 65 -40.37 11.05 -26.13
N GLY A 66 -40.37 9.81 -25.64
CA GLY A 66 -40.62 8.61 -26.44
C GLY A 66 -41.85 7.87 -25.94
N ALA A 67 -42.65 7.32 -26.85
CA ALA A 67 -43.89 6.61 -26.52
C ALA A 67 -43.60 5.21 -25.93
N GLY A 68 -43.57 5.10 -24.60
CA GLY A 68 -43.53 3.83 -23.89
C GLY A 68 -44.13 3.95 -22.50
N SER A 69 -45.00 3.00 -22.14
CA SER A 69 -45.96 3.11 -21.03
C SER A 69 -45.56 2.24 -19.82
N ALA A 70 -44.50 2.60 -19.10
CA ALA A 70 -44.30 2.03 -17.77
C ALA A 70 -45.32 2.60 -16.77
N HIS A 71 -45.83 1.73 -15.89
CA HIS A 71 -46.72 2.14 -14.82
C HIS A 71 -45.91 2.45 -13.56
N ILE A 72 -46.07 3.65 -13.01
CA ILE A 72 -45.32 4.13 -11.83
C ILE A 72 -46.26 4.19 -10.63
N SER A 73 -45.99 3.37 -9.62
CA SER A 73 -46.68 3.45 -8.33
C SER A 73 -45.95 4.38 -7.38
N ARG A 74 -46.70 5.11 -6.55
CA ARG A 74 -46.15 6.02 -5.54
C ARG A 74 -46.77 5.76 -4.17
N ASP A 75 -46.00 6.01 -3.12
CA ASP A 75 -46.54 6.04 -1.76
C ASP A 75 -47.30 7.35 -1.46
N THR A 76 -47.86 7.45 -0.25
CA THR A 76 -48.61 8.63 0.20
C THR A 76 -47.77 9.91 0.30
N ARG A 77 -46.43 9.81 0.15
CA ARG A 77 -45.51 10.94 0.15
C ARG A 77 -45.03 11.29 -1.26
N GLY A 78 -45.58 10.64 -2.29
CA GLY A 78 -45.21 10.85 -3.68
C GLY A 78 -43.88 10.18 -4.08
N ARG A 79 -43.28 9.34 -3.21
CA ARG A 79 -42.06 8.61 -3.56
C ARG A 79 -42.42 7.43 -4.44
N VAL A 80 -41.64 7.17 -5.50
CA VAL A 80 -41.84 6.01 -6.38
C VAL A 80 -41.58 4.72 -5.61
N THR A 81 -42.59 3.84 -5.55
CA THR A 81 -42.50 2.54 -4.88
C THR A 81 -42.34 1.39 -5.86
N SER A 82 -42.87 1.53 -7.08
CA SER A 82 -42.62 0.57 -8.15
C SER A 82 -42.62 1.22 -9.53
N ILE A 83 -41.88 0.60 -10.45
CA ILE A 83 -41.92 0.88 -11.89
C ILE A 83 -42.15 -0.46 -12.59
N ASP A 84 -43.28 -0.55 -13.28
CA ASP A 84 -43.71 -1.75 -13.97
C ASP A 84 -43.50 -1.58 -15.48
N TYR A 85 -42.61 -2.41 -16.03
CA TYR A 85 -42.38 -2.60 -17.46
C TYR A 85 -43.07 -3.87 -17.94
N THR A 86 -43.12 -4.08 -19.26
CA THR A 86 -43.75 -5.27 -19.87
C THR A 86 -43.24 -6.60 -19.29
N ASN A 87 -41.92 -6.73 -19.09
CA ASN A 87 -41.29 -7.97 -18.62
C ASN A 87 -40.53 -7.82 -17.30
N THR A 88 -40.51 -6.62 -16.72
CA THR A 88 -39.68 -6.33 -15.54
C THR A 88 -40.45 -5.45 -14.58
N ARG A 89 -40.42 -5.76 -13.29
CA ARG A 89 -40.92 -4.85 -12.24
C ARG A 89 -39.77 -4.49 -11.31
N ILE A 90 -39.63 -3.20 -11.01
CA ILE A 90 -38.62 -2.71 -10.06
C ILE A 90 -39.34 -2.08 -8.88
N ASN A 91 -39.15 -2.65 -7.69
CA ASN A 91 -39.72 -2.13 -6.44
C ASN A 91 -38.64 -1.44 -5.60
N PHE A 92 -39.01 -0.32 -4.98
CA PHE A 92 -38.15 0.48 -4.12
C PHE A 92 -38.72 0.56 -2.71
N ALA A 93 -37.87 0.35 -1.70
CA ALA A 93 -38.21 0.53 -0.30
C ALA A 93 -37.22 1.48 0.38
N TYR A 94 -37.76 2.36 1.22
CA TYR A 94 -37.05 3.50 1.81
C TYR A 94 -36.82 3.33 3.30
N ALA A 95 -35.68 3.83 3.80
CA ALA A 95 -35.36 3.80 5.22
C ALA A 95 -36.22 4.83 5.97
N GLY A 96 -37.33 4.36 6.56
CA GLY A 96 -38.25 5.18 7.34
C GLY A 96 -38.84 6.35 6.54
N THR A 97 -38.74 7.55 7.10
CA THR A 97 -39.28 8.78 6.50
C THR A 97 -38.35 9.44 5.49
N THR A 98 -37.13 8.91 5.32
CA THR A 98 -36.12 9.50 4.44
C THR A 98 -36.36 9.13 2.97
N GLU A 99 -35.67 9.82 2.06
CA GLU A 99 -35.63 9.45 0.63
C GLU A 99 -34.54 8.41 0.31
N ASN A 100 -33.84 7.90 1.32
CA ASN A 100 -32.78 6.92 1.13
C ASN A 100 -33.39 5.56 0.85
N ILE A 101 -33.18 5.06 -0.36
CA ILE A 101 -33.53 3.70 -0.75
C ILE A 101 -32.62 2.76 0.03
N HIS A 102 -33.20 1.80 0.75
CA HIS A 102 -32.45 0.76 1.47
C HIS A 102 -32.70 -0.63 0.90
N LYS A 103 -33.70 -0.79 0.04
CA LYS A 103 -34.02 -2.04 -0.62
C LYS A 103 -34.51 -1.80 -2.04
N ILE A 104 -33.99 -2.58 -2.98
CA ILE A 104 -34.40 -2.59 -4.38
C ILE A 104 -34.68 -4.03 -4.76
N MET A 105 -35.81 -4.28 -5.40
CA MET A 105 -36.18 -5.61 -5.85
C MET A 105 -36.46 -5.56 -7.35
N VAL A 106 -35.72 -6.33 -8.12
CA VAL A 106 -35.87 -6.43 -9.57
C VAL A 106 -36.48 -7.79 -9.87
N GLU A 107 -37.72 -7.78 -10.35
CA GLU A 107 -38.47 -8.95 -10.77
C GLU A 107 -38.41 -9.07 -12.29
N ASP A 108 -37.88 -10.18 -12.78
CA ASP A 108 -38.01 -10.60 -14.17
C ASP A 108 -39.29 -11.43 -14.27
N LEU A 109 -40.34 -10.82 -14.83
CA LEU A 109 -41.68 -11.41 -14.94
C LEU A 109 -41.71 -12.55 -15.96
N LEU A 110 -40.80 -12.52 -16.96
CA LEU A 110 -40.70 -13.54 -17.99
C LEU A 110 -40.07 -14.82 -17.42
N HIS A 111 -38.96 -14.70 -16.69
CA HIS A 111 -38.24 -15.83 -16.11
C HIS A 111 -38.68 -16.16 -14.68
N ARG A 112 -39.67 -15.43 -14.14
CA ARG A 112 -40.14 -15.53 -12.75
C ARG A 112 -39.00 -15.52 -11.73
N SER A 113 -38.00 -14.68 -11.96
CA SER A 113 -36.84 -14.57 -11.09
C SER A 113 -36.82 -13.22 -10.38
N THR A 114 -36.23 -13.19 -9.19
CA THR A 114 -36.14 -11.96 -8.40
C THR A 114 -34.73 -11.79 -7.86
N LEU A 115 -34.18 -10.58 -8.02
CA LEU A 115 -32.97 -10.14 -7.34
C LEU A 115 -33.31 -9.04 -6.34
N THR A 116 -32.91 -9.25 -5.09
CA THR A 116 -33.10 -8.29 -4.00
C THR A 116 -31.76 -7.71 -3.57
N PHE A 117 -31.65 -6.39 -3.65
CA PHE A 117 -30.53 -5.59 -3.19
C PHE A 117 -30.91 -4.95 -1.86
N THR A 118 -30.19 -5.26 -0.78
CA THR A 118 -30.44 -4.69 0.55
C THR A 118 -29.22 -3.93 1.05
N GLN A 119 -29.37 -2.63 1.28
CA GLN A 119 -28.29 -1.77 1.76
C GLN A 119 -27.95 -2.10 3.22
N ARG A 120 -26.66 -2.22 3.52
CA ARG A 120 -26.18 -2.36 4.90
C ARG A 120 -26.28 -1.00 5.62
N PRO A 121 -26.86 -0.93 6.82
CA PRO A 121 -26.96 0.32 7.58
C PRO A 121 -25.61 1.03 7.71
N GLY A 122 -25.58 2.34 7.42
CA GLY A 122 -24.37 3.17 7.49
C GLY A 122 -23.30 2.86 6.42
N SER A 123 -23.62 2.06 5.40
CA SER A 123 -22.67 1.66 4.35
C SER A 123 -23.21 1.95 2.94
N LYS A 124 -22.31 2.11 1.97
CA LYS A 124 -22.63 2.10 0.53
C LYS A 124 -22.65 0.67 -0.04
N SER A 125 -22.56 -0.35 0.81
CA SER A 125 -22.55 -1.75 0.42
C SER A 125 -23.96 -2.35 0.49
N TRP A 126 -24.31 -3.13 -0.52
CA TRP A 126 -25.59 -3.78 -0.71
C TRP A 126 -25.37 -5.28 -0.80
N ALA A 127 -26.12 -6.06 -0.02
CA ALA A 127 -26.20 -7.50 -0.19
C ALA A 127 -27.14 -7.82 -1.36
N VAL A 128 -26.70 -8.68 -2.27
CA VAL A 128 -27.51 -9.15 -3.41
C VAL A 128 -27.94 -10.59 -3.12
N THR A 129 -29.25 -10.80 -3.09
CA THR A 129 -29.87 -12.10 -2.82
C THR A 129 -30.83 -12.45 -3.96
N ASP A 130 -30.98 -13.73 -4.26
CA ASP A 130 -32.01 -14.20 -5.19
C ASP A 130 -33.36 -14.38 -4.47
N GLN A 131 -34.36 -14.88 -5.21
CA GLN A 131 -35.70 -15.15 -4.70
C GLN A 131 -35.74 -16.16 -3.54
N SER A 132 -34.74 -17.04 -3.41
CA SER A 132 -34.62 -17.98 -2.28
C SER A 132 -33.97 -17.35 -1.04
N GLY A 133 -33.50 -16.11 -1.12
CA GLY A 133 -32.71 -15.45 -0.09
C GLY A 133 -31.22 -15.84 -0.13
N THR A 134 -30.78 -16.65 -1.09
CA THR A 134 -29.39 -17.07 -1.21
C THR A 134 -28.52 -15.89 -1.65
N MET A 135 -27.42 -15.64 -0.94
CA MET A 135 -26.49 -14.56 -1.25
C MET A 135 -25.78 -14.83 -2.58
N ARG A 136 -26.00 -13.95 -3.57
CA ARG A 136 -25.35 -13.98 -4.89
C ARG A 136 -24.10 -13.11 -4.95
N GLY A 137 -23.99 -12.13 -4.06
CA GLY A 137 -22.80 -11.29 -3.93
C GLY A 137 -23.06 -10.00 -3.16
N THR A 138 -22.17 -9.04 -3.34
CA THR A 138 -22.30 -7.69 -2.81
C THR A 138 -22.11 -6.66 -3.91
N TRP A 139 -22.94 -5.63 -3.93
CA TRP A 139 -22.80 -4.47 -4.79
C TRP A 139 -22.42 -3.25 -3.95
N ASN A 140 -21.41 -2.48 -4.35
CA ASN A 140 -21.05 -1.25 -3.65
C ASN A 140 -21.45 -0.07 -4.53
N GLY A 141 -22.28 0.82 -4.02
CA GLY A 141 -22.77 1.95 -4.80
C GLY A 141 -23.88 2.75 -4.14
N GLU A 142 -24.37 3.74 -4.89
CA GLU A 142 -25.47 4.61 -4.52
C GLU A 142 -26.61 4.43 -5.54
N ALA A 143 -27.84 4.41 -5.06
CA ALA A 143 -29.04 4.32 -5.90
C ALA A 143 -29.96 5.49 -5.59
N LEU A 144 -30.63 6.02 -6.60
CA LEU A 144 -31.66 7.04 -6.47
C LEU A 144 -32.80 6.77 -7.44
N VAL A 145 -33.98 7.29 -7.11
CA VAL A 145 -35.14 7.40 -8.00
C VAL A 145 -35.72 8.80 -7.90
N THR A 146 -36.14 9.38 -9.02
CA THR A 146 -36.78 10.70 -9.11
C THR A 146 -38.30 10.56 -8.97
N GLY A 147 -39.02 11.67 -8.73
CA GLY A 147 -40.49 11.65 -8.69
C GLY A 147 -41.14 11.27 -10.03
N SER A 148 -40.41 11.48 -11.13
CA SER A 148 -40.78 11.12 -12.50
C SER A 148 -40.48 9.66 -12.87
N GLY A 149 -39.91 8.86 -11.96
CA GLY A 149 -39.63 7.44 -12.22
C GLY A 149 -38.30 7.17 -12.92
N PHE A 150 -37.43 8.17 -13.09
CA PHE A 150 -36.05 7.91 -13.50
C PHE A 150 -35.31 7.32 -12.31
N TYR A 151 -34.56 6.25 -12.52
CA TYR A 151 -33.71 5.70 -11.48
C TYR A 151 -32.27 5.65 -11.95
N ALA A 152 -31.34 5.84 -11.03
CA ALA A 152 -29.93 5.86 -11.34
C ALA A 152 -29.10 5.11 -10.32
N PHE A 153 -28.03 4.48 -10.80
CA PHE A 153 -27.06 3.77 -9.97
C PHE A 153 -25.66 4.30 -10.21
N LYS A 154 -24.86 4.32 -9.15
CA LYS A 154 -23.45 4.67 -9.20
C LYS A 154 -22.63 3.59 -8.50
N THR A 155 -21.85 2.84 -9.26
CA THR A 155 -21.00 1.76 -8.73
C THR A 155 -19.72 2.35 -8.12
N ALA A 156 -19.39 1.95 -6.90
CA ALA A 156 -18.14 2.30 -6.21
C ALA A 156 -17.02 1.31 -6.56
N THR A 157 -16.58 1.29 -7.82
CA THR A 157 -15.30 0.62 -8.19
C THR A 157 -14.16 1.62 -8.18
N LYS A 158 -12.90 1.17 -8.00
CA LYS A 158 -11.72 2.03 -8.14
C LYS A 158 -11.61 2.66 -9.53
N GLU A 159 -12.09 1.96 -10.56
CA GLU A 159 -12.18 2.45 -11.94
C GLU A 159 -13.31 3.48 -12.15
N ASN A 160 -14.37 3.44 -11.31
CA ASN A 160 -15.48 4.41 -11.31
C ASN A 160 -15.43 5.39 -10.12
N ALA A 161 -14.24 5.65 -9.56
CA ALA A 161 -14.05 6.67 -8.51
C ALA A 161 -14.48 8.09 -8.97
N GLU A 162 -14.81 8.26 -10.24
CA GLU A 162 -15.05 9.54 -10.93
C GLU A 162 -16.53 9.96 -11.02
N GLY A 163 -17.46 9.25 -10.37
CA GLY A 163 -18.82 9.77 -10.16
C GLY A 163 -19.82 9.61 -11.31
N LEU A 164 -19.62 8.64 -12.21
CA LEU A 164 -20.58 8.34 -13.28
C LEU A 164 -21.83 7.63 -12.73
N TRP A 165 -22.99 8.22 -12.98
CA TRP A 165 -24.31 7.64 -12.72
C TRP A 165 -24.86 7.01 -14.00
N GLN A 166 -25.27 5.75 -13.93
CA GLN A 166 -26.07 5.13 -14.99
C GLN A 166 -27.53 5.46 -14.72
N VAL A 167 -28.15 6.25 -15.59
CA VAL A 167 -29.56 6.66 -15.46
C VAL A 167 -30.41 5.85 -16.42
N HIS A 168 -31.50 5.31 -15.90
CA HIS A 168 -32.50 4.55 -16.62
C HIS A 168 -33.80 5.34 -16.71
N ARG A 169 -34.39 5.35 -17.90
CA ARG A 169 -35.68 6.00 -18.14
C ARG A 169 -36.84 5.04 -17.85
N PRO A 170 -37.98 5.55 -17.33
CA PRO A 170 -39.18 4.74 -17.15
C PRO A 170 -39.84 4.37 -18.49
N ASP A 171 -39.69 5.16 -19.56
CA ASP A 171 -40.44 4.98 -20.81
C ASP A 171 -39.86 3.89 -21.74
N THR A 172 -38.54 3.73 -21.83
CA THR A 172 -37.95 2.84 -22.85
C THR A 172 -37.44 1.49 -22.34
N GLY A 173 -37.29 1.31 -21.02
CA GLY A 173 -36.69 0.10 -20.42
C GLY A 173 -35.23 -0.19 -20.81
N ALA A 174 -34.69 0.47 -21.84
CA ALA A 174 -33.44 0.13 -22.52
C ALA A 174 -32.46 1.31 -22.66
N SER A 175 -32.92 2.57 -22.56
CA SER A 175 -32.02 3.72 -22.77
C SER A 175 -31.27 4.08 -21.50
N CYS A 176 -30.03 3.59 -21.39
CA CYS A 176 -29.10 4.06 -20.37
C CYS A 176 -28.34 5.28 -20.90
N TYR A 177 -28.30 6.37 -20.13
CA TYR A 177 -27.32 7.44 -20.35
C TYR A 177 -26.43 7.54 -19.12
N GLY A 178 -25.14 7.74 -19.35
CA GLY A 178 -24.20 8.06 -18.28
C GLY A 178 -24.32 9.53 -17.93
N LEU A 179 -24.53 9.88 -16.67
CA LEU A 179 -24.41 11.26 -16.19
C LEU A 179 -23.17 11.39 -15.31
N ARG A 180 -22.32 12.38 -15.61
CA ARG A 180 -21.16 12.72 -14.78
C ARG A 180 -21.30 14.14 -14.26
N PHE A 181 -21.23 14.27 -12.94
CA PHE A 181 -21.25 15.55 -12.25
C PHE A 181 -19.82 15.97 -11.92
N LEU A 182 -19.37 17.08 -12.51
CA LEU A 182 -18.05 17.63 -12.24
C LEU A 182 -18.09 18.55 -11.00
N LYS A 183 -16.97 18.68 -10.29
CA LYS A 183 -16.86 19.53 -9.08
C LYS A 183 -17.19 21.00 -9.34
N ASN A 184 -16.97 21.48 -10.56
CA ASN A 184 -17.30 22.83 -10.98
C ASN A 184 -18.82 23.04 -11.20
N GLY A 185 -19.63 22.00 -11.11
CA GLY A 185 -21.08 22.05 -11.31
C GLY A 185 -21.54 21.68 -12.73
N SER A 186 -20.62 21.39 -13.64
CA SER A 186 -20.97 20.92 -14.99
C SER A 186 -21.56 19.51 -14.97
N VAL A 187 -22.47 19.24 -15.91
CA VAL A 187 -23.12 17.94 -16.11
C VAL A 187 -22.78 17.43 -17.51
N LEU A 188 -22.19 16.24 -17.58
CA LEU A 188 -21.89 15.56 -18.84
C LEU A 188 -22.86 14.39 -19.02
N THR A 189 -23.48 14.30 -20.20
CA THR A 189 -24.42 13.26 -20.58
C THR A 189 -23.81 12.40 -21.68
N TYR A 190 -23.73 11.10 -21.43
CA TYR A 190 -23.16 10.11 -22.34
C TYR A 190 -24.21 9.10 -22.81
N ARG A 191 -24.07 8.58 -24.02
CA ARG A 191 -24.74 7.36 -24.48
C ARG A 191 -24.08 6.12 -23.86
N THR A 192 -24.76 4.97 -23.89
CA THR A 192 -24.27 3.64 -23.45
C THR A 192 -22.84 3.27 -23.91
N GLU A 193 -22.40 3.80 -25.05
CA GLU A 193 -21.07 3.57 -25.64
C GLU A 193 -20.01 4.59 -25.17
N ASN A 194 -20.20 5.26 -24.02
CA ASN A 194 -19.34 6.33 -23.50
C ASN A 194 -19.15 7.52 -24.46
N ARG A 195 -20.15 7.79 -25.31
CA ARG A 195 -20.12 8.93 -26.23
C ARG A 195 -20.85 10.12 -25.63
N LEU A 196 -20.18 11.26 -25.53
CA LEU A 196 -20.79 12.49 -25.02
C LEU A 196 -21.90 12.96 -25.97
N LEU A 197 -23.13 13.04 -25.47
CA LEU A 197 -24.26 13.65 -26.18
C LEU A 197 -24.36 15.13 -25.88
N ASN A 198 -24.09 15.50 -24.63
CA ASN A 198 -24.29 16.85 -24.15
C ASN A 198 -23.38 17.17 -22.95
N ALA A 199 -22.82 18.37 -22.91
CA ALA A 199 -22.15 18.92 -21.74
C ALA A 199 -22.76 20.28 -21.36
N ARG A 200 -23.45 20.33 -20.23
CA ARG A 200 -23.94 21.58 -19.64
C ARG A 200 -22.92 22.10 -18.63
N ARG A 201 -22.39 23.29 -18.86
CA ARG A 201 -21.43 23.95 -17.98
C ARG A 201 -22.14 24.69 -16.85
N SER A 202 -21.41 24.96 -15.78
CA SER A 202 -21.91 25.68 -14.60
C SER A 202 -22.37 27.12 -14.88
N ASP A 203 -21.89 27.72 -15.97
CA ASP A 203 -22.27 29.06 -16.40
C ASP A 203 -23.55 29.10 -17.27
N GLY A 204 -24.22 27.95 -17.41
CA GLY A 204 -25.45 27.78 -18.20
C GLY A 204 -25.20 27.50 -19.68
N SER A 205 -23.96 27.55 -20.17
CA SER A 205 -23.65 27.15 -21.54
C SER A 205 -23.77 25.64 -21.72
N GLU A 206 -24.12 25.22 -22.92
CA GLU A 206 -24.42 23.84 -23.26
C GLU A 206 -23.72 23.47 -24.57
N ILE A 207 -23.14 22.28 -24.62
CA ILE A 207 -22.47 21.76 -25.81
C ILE A 207 -23.16 20.47 -26.20
N LYS A 208 -23.85 20.50 -27.34
CA LYS A 208 -24.51 19.34 -27.93
C LYS A 208 -23.61 18.70 -28.99
N CYS A 209 -23.59 17.37 -29.01
CA CYS A 209 -22.82 16.55 -29.93
C CYS A 209 -23.76 15.69 -30.76
N ASP A 210 -23.80 15.91 -32.07
CA ASP A 210 -24.58 15.11 -33.00
C ASP A 210 -23.66 14.12 -33.74
N TYR A 211 -24.17 12.90 -33.93
CA TYR A 211 -23.47 11.81 -34.59
C TYR A 211 -24.21 11.40 -35.86
N ASN A 212 -23.48 11.04 -36.91
CA ASN A 212 -24.07 10.55 -38.15
C ASN A 212 -24.49 9.06 -38.05
N ALA A 213 -25.05 8.52 -39.13
CA ALA A 213 -25.50 7.12 -39.20
C ALA A 213 -24.37 6.10 -38.96
N ASN A 214 -23.13 6.45 -39.29
CA ASN A 214 -21.94 5.66 -39.02
C ASN A 214 -21.36 5.91 -37.62
N ASN A 215 -22.12 6.57 -36.75
CA ASN A 215 -21.75 6.84 -35.36
C ASN A 215 -20.51 7.73 -35.18
N PHE A 216 -20.13 8.50 -36.20
CA PHE A 216 -19.07 9.51 -36.10
C PHE A 216 -19.64 10.86 -35.66
N LEU A 217 -18.94 11.54 -34.75
CA LEU A 217 -19.27 12.91 -34.36
C LEU A 217 -19.23 13.79 -35.61
N SER A 218 -20.38 14.34 -35.99
CA SER A 218 -20.58 15.08 -37.24
C SER A 218 -20.84 16.56 -37.01
N ARG A 219 -21.45 16.92 -35.89
CA ARG A 219 -21.73 18.31 -35.53
C ARG A 219 -21.55 18.54 -34.03
N ILE A 220 -21.03 19.71 -33.69
CA ILE A 220 -20.98 20.23 -32.32
C ILE A 220 -21.71 21.56 -32.30
N THR A 221 -22.58 21.77 -31.33
CA THR A 221 -23.32 23.03 -31.17
C THR A 221 -23.12 23.55 -29.76
N GLU A 222 -22.65 24.80 -29.64
CA GLU A 222 -22.56 25.50 -28.36
C GLU A 222 -23.73 26.49 -28.26
N SER A 223 -24.57 26.30 -27.24
CA SER A 223 -25.68 27.19 -26.90
C SER A 223 -25.49 27.79 -25.51
N LYS A 224 -26.19 28.89 -25.25
CA LYS A 224 -26.35 29.43 -23.89
C LYS A 224 -27.75 30.00 -23.78
N ASP A 225 -28.44 29.68 -22.68
CA ASP A 225 -29.80 30.13 -22.42
C ASP A 225 -30.80 29.76 -23.54
N GLY A 226 -30.59 28.60 -24.18
CA GLY A 226 -31.41 28.09 -25.29
C GLY A 226 -31.02 28.62 -26.67
N GLU A 227 -30.16 29.63 -26.77
CA GLU A 227 -29.75 30.21 -28.05
C GLU A 227 -28.43 29.61 -28.55
N THR A 228 -28.39 29.19 -29.81
CA THR A 228 -27.16 28.70 -30.46
C THR A 228 -26.18 29.84 -30.72
N ARG A 229 -25.04 29.82 -30.01
CA ARG A 229 -23.96 30.78 -30.22
C ARG A 229 -23.11 30.39 -31.41
N ARG A 230 -22.66 29.14 -31.44
CA ARG A 230 -21.73 28.59 -32.43
C ARG A 230 -22.11 27.17 -32.79
N SER A 231 -21.81 26.80 -34.03
CA SER A 231 -22.03 25.46 -34.56
C SER A 231 -20.85 25.11 -35.46
N TRP A 232 -20.37 23.88 -35.34
CA TRP A 232 -19.27 23.37 -36.12
C TRP A 232 -19.65 22.04 -36.75
N THR A 233 -19.31 21.90 -38.03
CA THR A 233 -19.57 20.68 -38.79
C THR A 233 -18.26 20.04 -39.22
N ARG A 234 -18.19 18.71 -39.12
CA ARG A 234 -17.03 17.92 -39.51
C ARG A 234 -16.99 17.79 -41.03
N LEU A 235 -15.88 18.19 -41.62
CA LEU A 235 -15.58 18.04 -43.05
C LEU A 235 -15.12 16.62 -43.36
N SER A 236 -15.20 16.23 -44.64
CA SER A 236 -14.67 14.94 -45.14
C SER A 236 -13.18 14.75 -44.87
N SER A 237 -12.42 15.85 -44.78
CA SER A 237 -11.00 15.87 -44.39
C SER A 237 -10.75 15.56 -42.91
N GLY A 238 -11.80 15.40 -42.11
CA GLY A 238 -11.72 15.21 -40.66
C GLY A 238 -11.57 16.51 -39.84
N ARG A 239 -11.36 17.66 -40.50
CA ARG A 239 -11.33 18.99 -39.86
C ARG A 239 -12.73 19.48 -39.48
N TRP A 240 -12.80 20.46 -38.59
CA TRP A 240 -14.05 21.11 -38.19
C TRP A 240 -14.13 22.51 -38.78
N SER A 241 -15.29 22.85 -39.35
CA SER A 241 -15.57 24.20 -39.86
C SER A 241 -16.66 24.85 -39.03
N GLU A 242 -16.43 26.08 -38.56
CA GLU A 242 -17.47 26.88 -37.91
C GLU A 242 -18.45 27.42 -38.94
N GLU A 243 -19.73 27.05 -38.82
CA GLU A 243 -20.75 27.29 -39.87
C GLU A 243 -20.94 28.77 -40.21
N LYS A 244 -20.75 29.67 -39.24
CA LYS A 244 -20.90 31.13 -39.45
C LYS A 244 -19.68 31.79 -40.08
N THR A 245 -18.46 31.30 -39.83
CA THR A 245 -17.22 32.01 -40.19
C THR A 245 -16.36 31.26 -41.20
N GLY A 246 -16.60 29.96 -41.42
CA GLY A 246 -15.76 29.09 -42.22
C GLY A 246 -14.37 28.82 -41.61
N ASN A 247 -14.09 29.32 -40.40
CA ASN A 247 -12.80 29.07 -39.75
C ASN A 247 -12.62 27.58 -39.45
N LEU A 248 -11.39 27.10 -39.62
CA LEU A 248 -11.03 25.72 -39.35
C LEU A 248 -10.60 25.53 -37.90
N TYR A 249 -11.04 24.42 -37.31
CA TYR A 249 -10.75 24.01 -35.95
C TYR A 249 -10.28 22.56 -35.90
N ALA A 250 -9.42 22.28 -34.92
CA ALA A 250 -9.09 20.93 -34.51
C ALA A 250 -9.91 20.58 -33.27
N LEU A 251 -10.50 19.37 -33.28
CA LEU A 251 -11.20 18.84 -32.13
C LEU A 251 -10.19 18.29 -31.13
N HIS A 252 -10.17 18.91 -29.96
CA HIS A 252 -9.55 18.40 -28.75
C HIS A 252 -10.64 17.84 -27.85
N LEU A 253 -10.40 16.69 -27.22
CA LEU A 253 -11.29 16.19 -26.18
C LEU A 253 -10.61 16.47 -24.84
N GLY A 254 -11.31 17.19 -23.96
CA GLY A 254 -10.86 17.45 -22.61
C GLY A 254 -10.72 16.16 -21.81
N LYS A 255 -10.26 16.27 -20.56
CA LYS A 255 -10.01 15.13 -19.68
C LYS A 255 -11.21 14.18 -19.55
N TRP A 256 -12.43 14.69 -19.71
CA TRP A 256 -13.67 13.93 -19.56
C TRP A 256 -14.40 13.69 -20.89
N GLY A 257 -13.74 13.93 -22.02
CA GLY A 257 -14.33 13.73 -23.34
C GLY A 257 -15.17 14.92 -23.84
N GLU A 258 -15.17 16.06 -23.13
CA GLU A 258 -15.80 17.30 -23.57
C GLU A 258 -15.07 17.85 -24.82
N PRO A 259 -15.78 18.19 -25.91
CA PRO A 259 -15.14 18.71 -27.09
C PRO A 259 -14.71 20.16 -26.88
N HIS A 260 -13.43 20.42 -27.10
CA HIS A 260 -12.82 21.73 -27.20
C HIS A 260 -12.34 21.93 -28.63
N LEU A 261 -12.84 22.96 -29.30
CA LEU A 261 -12.41 23.28 -30.66
C LEU A 261 -11.32 24.35 -30.61
N LEU A 262 -10.11 23.96 -30.99
CA LEU A 262 -8.96 24.86 -31.06
C LEU A 262 -8.86 25.41 -32.47
N ARG A 263 -8.88 26.74 -32.61
CA ARG A 263 -8.76 27.40 -33.92
C ARG A 263 -7.42 27.03 -34.53
N VAL A 264 -7.42 26.48 -35.74
CA VAL A 264 -6.19 26.21 -36.48
C VAL A 264 -5.75 27.54 -37.10
N PRO A 265 -4.59 28.09 -36.75
CA PRO A 265 -4.13 29.32 -37.35
C PRO A 265 -3.91 29.11 -38.86
N SER A 266 -4.34 30.08 -39.67
CA SER A 266 -4.00 30.11 -41.09
C SER A 266 -2.48 30.20 -41.25
N ARG A 267 -1.84 29.20 -41.88
CA ARG A 267 -0.43 28.97 -42.32
C ARG A 267 0.77 29.74 -41.71
N ASN A 268 0.63 30.87 -41.01
CA ASN A 268 1.69 31.82 -40.65
C ASN A 268 1.73 32.27 -39.18
N SER A 269 1.09 31.61 -38.21
CA SER A 269 1.27 32.00 -36.79
C SER A 269 1.59 30.83 -35.85
N ASP A 270 2.82 30.85 -35.35
CA ASP A 270 3.25 30.10 -34.17
C ASP A 270 2.61 30.77 -32.94
N SER A 271 1.43 30.29 -32.54
CA SER A 271 0.81 30.68 -31.27
C SER A 271 0.93 29.56 -30.25
N THR A 272 1.81 29.76 -29.28
CA THR A 272 1.89 28.97 -28.04
C THR A 272 0.92 29.56 -27.03
N SER A 273 -0.25 28.96 -26.86
CA SER A 273 -1.08 29.21 -25.67
C SER A 273 -0.79 28.16 -24.60
N SER A 274 -0.61 28.62 -23.38
CA SER A 274 0.06 27.95 -22.25
C SER A 274 -0.91 27.27 -21.28
N VAL A 275 -2.05 26.76 -21.74
CA VAL A 275 -3.04 26.15 -20.86
C VAL A 275 -3.17 24.65 -21.18
N ASP A 276 -2.76 23.82 -20.21
CA ASP A 276 -2.75 22.36 -20.16
C ASP A 276 -1.73 21.60 -21.05
N ARG A 277 -0.62 21.22 -20.40
CA ARG A 277 0.64 20.64 -20.91
C ARG A 277 0.57 19.26 -21.60
N ILE A 278 -0.57 18.79 -22.13
CA ILE A 278 -0.69 17.38 -22.54
C ILE A 278 -0.84 17.15 -24.05
N TYR A 279 -1.29 18.11 -24.87
CA TYR A 279 -1.44 17.88 -26.32
C TYR A 279 -1.05 19.09 -27.16
N HIS A 280 -0.04 18.91 -28.02
CA HIS A 280 0.22 19.82 -29.14
C HIS A 280 0.05 19.04 -30.44
N ALA A 281 -1.08 19.26 -31.13
CA ALA A 281 -1.23 18.86 -32.51
C ALA A 281 -0.60 19.95 -33.39
N ARG A 282 0.41 19.60 -34.17
CA ARG A 282 1.02 20.48 -35.18
C ARG A 282 0.94 19.79 -36.53
N VAL A 283 0.72 20.57 -37.59
CA VAL A 283 1.02 20.12 -38.96
C VAL A 283 2.51 20.32 -39.14
N ASP A 284 3.22 19.29 -39.61
CA ASP A 284 4.64 19.42 -39.91
C ASP A 284 4.83 20.51 -40.99
N LYS A 285 5.85 21.35 -40.87
CA LYS A 285 6.10 22.45 -41.81
C LYS A 285 6.43 21.94 -43.22
N ASN A 286 6.86 20.67 -43.34
CA ASN A 286 7.35 20.07 -44.57
C ASN A 286 6.48 18.91 -45.10
N SER A 287 5.38 18.55 -44.44
CA SER A 287 4.44 17.54 -44.94
C SER A 287 3.01 17.83 -44.49
N ASP A 288 2.02 17.52 -45.32
CA ASP A 288 0.59 17.62 -44.95
C ASP A 288 0.16 16.62 -43.85
N ASN A 289 1.11 15.93 -43.22
CA ASN A 289 0.89 14.93 -42.21
C ASN A 289 0.58 15.57 -40.85
N LEU A 290 -0.41 14.98 -40.16
CA LEU A 290 -0.76 15.36 -38.80
C LEU A 290 0.28 14.79 -37.84
N VAL A 291 0.75 15.61 -36.89
CA VAL A 291 1.64 15.16 -35.81
C VAL A 291 0.99 15.46 -34.46
N THR A 292 0.88 14.44 -33.61
CA THR A 292 0.40 14.58 -32.22
C THR A 292 1.55 14.34 -31.26
N LYS A 293 1.73 15.25 -30.29
CA LYS A 293 2.74 15.12 -29.23
C LYS A 293 2.11 14.92 -27.86
N VAL A 294 2.66 14.00 -27.08
CA VAL A 294 2.23 13.69 -25.70
C VAL A 294 3.43 13.73 -24.76
N GLN A 295 3.32 14.46 -23.66
CA GLN A 295 4.37 14.49 -22.65
C GLN A 295 4.40 13.17 -21.87
N LEU A 296 5.56 12.54 -21.82
CA LEU A 296 5.76 11.31 -21.06
C LEU A 296 6.07 11.63 -19.58
N PRO A 297 5.58 10.82 -18.62
CA PRO A 297 5.89 10.99 -17.21
C PRO A 297 7.39 10.85 -16.93
N ALA A 298 7.86 11.51 -15.86
CA ALA A 298 9.26 11.45 -15.44
C ALA A 298 9.76 10.02 -15.15
N SER A 299 8.85 9.10 -14.77
CA SER A 299 9.15 7.68 -14.55
C SER A 299 9.71 6.97 -15.78
N ILE A 300 9.47 7.50 -16.98
CA ILE A 300 9.97 6.95 -18.26
C ILE A 300 10.89 7.94 -18.98
N GLY A 301 11.54 8.84 -18.23
CA GLY A 301 12.55 9.77 -18.76
C GLY A 301 12.04 11.19 -19.05
N GLY A 302 10.75 11.46 -18.89
CA GLY A 302 10.21 12.83 -18.93
C GLY A 302 10.29 13.54 -20.28
N GLY A 303 10.45 12.79 -21.39
CA GLY A 303 10.48 13.33 -22.75
C GLY A 303 9.11 13.39 -23.42
N THR A 304 9.07 13.43 -24.74
CA THR A 304 7.83 13.55 -25.53
C THR A 304 7.64 12.34 -26.43
N ARG A 305 6.41 11.82 -26.50
CA ARG A 305 6.01 10.89 -27.55
C ARG A 305 5.38 11.62 -28.72
N ILE A 306 5.80 11.26 -29.91
CA ILE A 306 5.37 11.84 -31.18
C ILE A 306 4.67 10.74 -31.98
N PHE A 307 3.42 10.99 -32.36
CA PHE A 307 2.64 10.17 -33.28
C PHE A 307 2.54 10.91 -34.60
N GLU A 308 3.00 10.28 -35.68
CA GLU A 308 2.91 10.79 -37.04
C GLU A 308 1.88 9.97 -37.79
N TYR A 309 1.01 10.64 -38.54
CA TYR A 309 -0.11 10.02 -39.23
C TYR A 309 0.02 10.15 -40.75
N GLU A 310 -0.48 9.16 -41.46
CA GLU A 310 -0.74 9.21 -42.91
C GLU A 310 -2.23 8.96 -43.12
N GLY A 311 -2.97 10.02 -43.46
CA GLY A 311 -4.43 10.01 -43.38
C GLY A 311 -4.93 9.75 -41.95
N ALA A 312 -5.71 8.68 -41.77
CA ALA A 312 -6.22 8.25 -40.46
C ALA A 312 -5.34 7.20 -39.76
N ALA A 313 -4.34 6.65 -40.45
CA ALA A 313 -3.47 5.61 -39.93
C ALA A 313 -2.23 6.21 -39.25
N VAL A 314 -1.77 5.57 -38.17
CA VAL A 314 -0.48 5.93 -37.55
C VAL A 314 0.64 5.42 -38.45
N ARG A 315 1.50 6.32 -38.92
CA ARG A 315 2.69 6.00 -39.70
C ARG A 315 3.90 5.73 -38.82
N ARG A 316 4.08 6.51 -37.75
CA ARG A 316 5.28 6.42 -36.91
C ARG A 316 4.99 6.81 -35.46
N ILE A 317 5.66 6.15 -34.52
CA ILE A 317 5.66 6.49 -33.09
C ILE A 317 7.10 6.62 -32.61
N VAL A 318 7.46 7.80 -32.10
CA VAL A 318 8.82 8.14 -31.66
C VAL A 318 8.80 8.73 -30.26
N ASP A 319 9.67 8.25 -29.38
CA ASP A 319 9.98 8.88 -28.12
C ASP A 319 11.21 9.78 -28.25
N THR A 320 11.13 10.94 -27.61
CA THR A 320 12.26 11.82 -27.34
C THR A 320 12.65 11.76 -25.88
N ASP A 321 13.87 12.16 -25.55
CA ASP A 321 14.26 12.48 -24.18
C ASP A 321 13.73 13.86 -23.75
N SER A 322 14.07 14.28 -22.53
CA SER A 322 13.71 15.59 -21.97
C SER A 322 14.34 16.78 -22.71
N THR A 323 15.34 16.55 -23.56
CA THR A 323 15.97 17.58 -24.41
C THR A 323 15.31 17.68 -25.79
N GLY A 324 14.33 16.80 -26.08
CA GLY A 324 13.66 16.72 -27.37
C GLY A 324 14.44 15.92 -28.42
N LYS A 325 15.58 15.31 -28.05
CA LYS A 325 16.34 14.44 -28.95
C LYS A 325 15.67 13.07 -29.02
N LYS A 326 15.57 12.50 -30.22
CA LYS A 326 15.03 11.15 -30.44
C LYS A 326 15.77 10.14 -29.56
N SER A 327 15.04 9.49 -28.65
CA SER A 327 15.57 8.48 -27.74
C SER A 327 15.24 7.07 -28.22
N LYS A 328 14.05 6.85 -28.78
CA LYS A 328 13.59 5.53 -29.23
C LYS A 328 12.54 5.65 -30.33
N GLU A 329 12.63 4.83 -31.37
CA GLU A 329 11.51 4.61 -32.31
C GLU A 329 10.75 3.38 -31.85
N ILE A 330 9.45 3.52 -31.60
CA ILE A 330 8.60 2.43 -31.10
C ILE A 330 7.95 1.71 -32.28
N TYR A 331 7.51 2.46 -33.29
CA TYR A 331 6.81 1.93 -34.46
C TYR A 331 7.07 2.80 -35.68
N SER A 332 7.13 2.17 -36.86
CA SER A 332 7.21 2.81 -38.17
C SER A 332 6.59 1.88 -39.24
N LEU A 333 5.70 2.37 -40.10
CA LEU A 333 5.19 1.59 -41.25
C LEU A 333 6.30 1.20 -42.24
N GLU A 334 7.37 2.01 -42.34
CA GLU A 334 8.45 1.83 -43.31
C GLU A 334 9.45 0.75 -42.93
N LYS A 335 9.52 0.40 -41.64
CA LYS A 335 10.31 -0.72 -41.16
C LYS A 335 9.34 -1.84 -40.91
N THR A 336 9.48 -2.95 -41.65
CA THR A 336 8.72 -4.20 -41.47
C THR A 336 8.58 -4.50 -39.98
N ASN A 337 7.45 -4.09 -39.41
CA ASN A 337 7.15 -4.24 -37.99
C ASN A 337 6.07 -5.31 -37.89
N ASP A 338 6.14 -6.10 -36.83
CA ASP A 338 5.19 -7.16 -36.55
C ASP A 338 3.79 -6.61 -36.20
N TRP A 339 3.46 -5.34 -36.50
CA TRP A 339 2.19 -4.69 -36.14
C TRP A 339 1.35 -4.41 -37.38
N LYS A 340 0.16 -5.02 -37.40
CA LYS A 340 -0.85 -4.91 -38.45
C LYS A 340 -1.70 -3.65 -38.34
N SER A 341 -2.00 -3.20 -37.11
CA SER A 341 -2.79 -1.97 -36.89
C SER A 341 -2.40 -1.28 -35.59
N VAL A 342 -2.59 0.04 -35.53
CA VAL A 342 -2.36 0.86 -34.33
C VAL A 342 -3.49 1.89 -34.17
N THR A 343 -4.06 1.98 -32.97
CA THR A 343 -5.10 2.96 -32.62
C THR A 343 -4.69 3.74 -31.38
N VAL A 344 -4.51 5.06 -31.53
CA VAL A 344 -4.08 5.96 -30.45
C VAL A 344 -5.30 6.52 -29.72
N LYS A 345 -5.24 6.59 -28.39
CA LYS A 345 -6.26 7.19 -27.54
C LYS A 345 -5.88 8.61 -27.13
N SER A 346 -6.86 9.35 -26.63
CA SER A 346 -6.72 10.75 -26.20
C SER A 346 -5.85 10.95 -24.96
N ASP A 347 -5.39 9.90 -24.30
CA ASP A 347 -4.44 9.93 -23.17
C ASP A 347 -3.00 9.56 -23.59
N GLY A 348 -2.77 9.33 -24.89
CA GLY A 348 -1.48 8.92 -25.44
C GLY A 348 -1.17 7.43 -25.27
N SER A 349 -2.09 6.68 -24.65
CA SER A 349 -2.10 5.22 -24.76
C SER A 349 -2.45 4.80 -26.18
N PHE A 350 -2.06 3.60 -26.58
CA PHE A 350 -2.47 3.07 -27.87
C PHE A 350 -2.67 1.56 -27.81
N ASN A 351 -3.55 1.08 -28.67
CA ASN A 351 -3.72 -0.35 -28.92
C ASN A 351 -2.98 -0.72 -30.21
N TYR A 352 -2.42 -1.91 -30.28
CA TYR A 352 -1.86 -2.47 -31.49
C TYR A 352 -2.31 -3.91 -31.68
N GLU A 353 -2.41 -4.34 -32.93
CA GLU A 353 -2.58 -5.74 -33.32
C GLU A 353 -1.30 -6.19 -34.01
N THR A 354 -0.75 -7.32 -33.61
CA THR A 354 0.43 -7.88 -34.26
C THR A 354 0.05 -8.74 -35.48
N VAL A 355 1.02 -9.08 -36.33
CA VAL A 355 0.82 -9.92 -37.52
C VAL A 355 0.37 -11.34 -37.13
N ASP A 356 0.79 -11.85 -35.97
CA ASP A 356 0.32 -13.10 -35.37
C ASP A 356 -1.02 -12.97 -34.61
N GLY A 357 -1.68 -11.81 -34.69
CA GLY A 357 -3.02 -11.57 -34.13
C GLY A 357 -3.07 -11.29 -32.64
N LYS A 358 -1.93 -11.08 -31.96
CA LYS A 358 -1.92 -10.63 -30.57
C LYS A 358 -2.40 -9.18 -30.47
N LEU A 359 -3.09 -8.89 -29.38
CA LEU A 359 -3.63 -7.57 -29.09
C LEU A 359 -2.82 -6.93 -27.96
N GLY A 360 -2.07 -5.89 -28.28
CA GLY A 360 -1.30 -5.12 -27.33
C GLY A 360 -1.98 -3.82 -26.93
N HIS A 361 -1.78 -3.42 -25.68
CA HIS A 361 -2.18 -2.14 -25.13
C HIS A 361 -1.00 -1.49 -24.42
N TRP A 362 -0.54 -0.35 -24.93
CA TRP A 362 0.50 0.46 -24.32
C TRP A 362 -0.11 1.60 -23.50
N GLN A 363 0.31 1.77 -22.25
CA GLN A 363 -0.17 2.79 -21.31
C GLN A 363 0.84 3.93 -21.12
N PRO A 364 0.39 5.16 -20.79
CA PRO A 364 1.25 6.35 -20.69
C PRO A 364 2.43 6.24 -19.71
N ASP A 365 2.33 5.36 -18.72
CA ASP A 365 3.39 5.06 -17.73
C ASP A 365 4.45 4.07 -18.24
N GLY A 366 4.37 3.68 -19.51
CA GLY A 366 5.28 2.71 -20.14
C GLY A 366 4.90 1.26 -19.93
N LYS A 367 3.77 0.96 -19.30
CA LYS A 367 3.26 -0.40 -19.16
C LYS A 367 2.68 -0.92 -20.48
N ILE A 368 3.05 -2.12 -20.86
CA ILE A 368 2.54 -2.84 -22.02
C ILE A 368 1.77 -4.05 -21.53
N ILE A 369 0.56 -4.26 -22.05
CA ILE A 369 -0.30 -5.40 -21.73
C ILE A 369 -0.67 -6.08 -23.05
N GLU A 370 -0.27 -7.34 -23.21
CA GLU A 370 -0.52 -8.10 -24.44
C GLU A 370 -1.44 -9.27 -24.17
N HIS A 371 -2.37 -9.51 -25.10
CA HIS A 371 -3.26 -10.65 -25.11
C HIS A 371 -3.00 -11.50 -26.35
N ASN A 372 -3.14 -12.81 -26.22
CA ASN A 372 -3.18 -13.72 -27.35
C ASN A 372 -4.42 -13.43 -28.22
N ALA A 373 -4.42 -13.93 -29.46
CA ALA A 373 -5.53 -13.80 -30.40
C ALA A 373 -6.88 -14.30 -29.83
N ASP A 374 -6.82 -15.24 -28.88
CA ASP A 374 -7.98 -15.84 -28.22
C ASP A 374 -8.49 -15.05 -27.00
N GLY A 375 -7.90 -13.87 -26.73
CA GLY A 375 -8.22 -12.96 -25.64
C GLY A 375 -7.56 -13.25 -24.29
N THR A 376 -6.78 -14.33 -24.16
CA THR A 376 -6.06 -14.64 -22.92
C THR A 376 -4.88 -13.69 -22.71
N LEU A 377 -4.62 -13.29 -21.46
CA LEU A 377 -3.52 -12.37 -21.14
C LEU A 377 -2.17 -13.09 -21.35
N CYS A 378 -1.35 -12.61 -22.29
CA CYS A 378 -0.07 -13.20 -22.67
C CYS A 378 1.10 -12.61 -21.86
N SER A 379 1.22 -11.29 -21.83
CA SER A 379 2.36 -10.63 -21.20
C SER A 379 1.99 -9.29 -20.58
N ILE A 380 2.74 -8.89 -19.56
CA ILE A 380 2.78 -7.52 -19.07
C ILE A 380 4.22 -7.10 -18.90
N THR A 381 4.59 -5.97 -19.49
CA THR A 381 5.95 -5.41 -19.42
C THR A 381 5.92 -4.00 -18.86
N PHE A 382 6.80 -3.69 -17.92
CA PHE A 382 6.97 -2.36 -17.34
C PHE A 382 8.12 -1.60 -18.01
N HIS A 383 8.13 -0.28 -17.80
CA HIS A 383 9.14 0.61 -18.36
C HIS A 383 10.57 0.33 -17.89
N ASP A 384 10.76 -0.26 -16.71
CA ASP A 384 12.08 -0.63 -16.18
C ASP A 384 12.64 -1.91 -16.82
N GLY A 385 11.84 -2.60 -17.65
CA GLY A 385 12.15 -3.88 -18.28
C GLY A 385 11.61 -5.10 -17.52
N SER A 386 11.06 -4.91 -16.31
CA SER A 386 10.43 -5.99 -15.56
C SER A 386 9.18 -6.48 -16.29
N ASN A 387 8.90 -7.78 -16.27
CA ASN A 387 7.79 -8.36 -17.02
C ASN A 387 7.22 -9.63 -16.37
N ARG A 388 5.98 -9.96 -16.75
CA ARG A 388 5.30 -11.22 -16.45
C ARG A 388 4.80 -11.83 -17.76
N PHE A 389 5.10 -13.10 -17.99
CA PHE A 389 4.56 -13.89 -19.08
C PHE A 389 3.67 -15.01 -18.57
N PHE A 390 2.62 -15.33 -19.32
CA PHE A 390 1.70 -16.43 -19.06
C PHE A 390 1.68 -17.38 -20.26
N GLY A 391 1.95 -18.66 -20.00
CA GLY A 391 1.74 -19.73 -20.98
C GLY A 391 0.44 -20.48 -20.69
N TYR A 392 -0.25 -20.88 -21.75
CA TYR A 392 -1.51 -21.62 -21.68
C TYR A 392 -1.43 -22.91 -22.50
N ASP A 393 -2.25 -23.90 -22.13
CA ASP A 393 -2.54 -25.05 -22.98
C ASP A 393 -3.65 -24.76 -24.00
N ASN A 394 -3.96 -25.74 -24.84
CA ASN A 394 -5.03 -25.66 -25.85
C ASN A 394 -6.43 -25.47 -25.24
N HIS A 395 -6.61 -25.71 -23.94
CA HIS A 395 -7.85 -25.50 -23.20
C HIS A 395 -7.86 -24.17 -22.43
N LYS A 396 -6.90 -23.27 -22.71
CA LYS A 396 -6.75 -21.96 -22.06
C LYS A 396 -6.47 -22.05 -20.55
N ARG A 397 -5.93 -23.18 -20.07
CA ARG A 397 -5.44 -23.33 -18.69
C ARG A 397 -3.98 -22.91 -18.61
N ILE A 398 -3.59 -22.28 -17.51
CA ILE A 398 -2.22 -21.78 -17.35
C ILE A 398 -1.25 -22.94 -17.12
N THR A 399 -0.26 -23.05 -17.99
CA THR A 399 0.83 -24.04 -17.92
C THR A 399 2.15 -23.43 -17.47
N SER A 400 2.30 -22.10 -17.56
CA SER A 400 3.48 -21.43 -17.02
C SER A 400 3.26 -19.97 -16.66
N ILE A 401 4.05 -19.48 -15.70
CA ILE A 401 4.17 -18.07 -15.34
C ILE A 401 5.66 -17.75 -15.25
N THR A 402 6.12 -16.70 -15.92
CA THR A 402 7.51 -16.25 -15.83
C THR A 402 7.55 -14.79 -15.43
N ASP A 403 8.12 -14.51 -14.27
CA ASP A 403 8.34 -13.17 -13.72
C ASP A 403 9.80 -12.77 -13.91
N THR A 404 10.07 -11.72 -14.68
CA THR A 404 11.39 -11.08 -14.75
C THR A 404 11.37 -9.79 -13.94
N LYS A 405 12.23 -9.70 -12.95
CA LYS A 405 12.41 -8.51 -12.11
C LYS A 405 13.75 -7.87 -12.39
N MET A 406 13.75 -6.60 -12.73
CA MET A 406 14.99 -5.85 -12.92
C MET A 406 15.56 -5.48 -11.55
N VAL A 407 16.82 -5.84 -11.29
CA VAL A 407 17.52 -5.62 -10.01
C VAL A 407 18.85 -4.89 -10.24
N MET A 408 19.44 -4.31 -9.20
CA MET A 408 20.78 -3.72 -9.34
C MET A 408 21.78 -4.80 -9.77
N GLY A 409 22.33 -4.66 -10.99
CA GLY A 409 23.31 -5.59 -11.55
C GLY A 409 22.76 -6.67 -12.48
N GLY A 410 21.47 -6.65 -12.86
CA GLY A 410 20.92 -7.56 -13.86
C GLY A 410 19.41 -7.78 -13.74
N SER A 411 18.94 -8.96 -14.15
CA SER A 411 17.57 -9.41 -13.97
C SER A 411 17.50 -10.65 -13.10
N ARG A 412 16.42 -10.80 -12.34
CA ARG A 412 16.06 -12.01 -11.61
C ARG A 412 14.83 -12.62 -12.27
N ILE A 413 14.93 -13.85 -12.72
CA ILE A 413 13.83 -14.59 -13.33
C ILE A 413 13.27 -15.57 -12.30
N GLU A 414 11.95 -15.57 -12.13
CA GLU A 414 11.21 -16.56 -11.38
C GLU A 414 10.21 -17.23 -12.31
N GLN A 415 10.33 -18.53 -12.51
CA GLN A 415 9.47 -19.28 -13.41
C GLN A 415 8.66 -20.30 -12.63
N TRP A 416 7.43 -20.53 -13.04
CA TRP A 416 6.58 -21.63 -12.59
C TRP A 416 6.03 -22.35 -13.82
N VAL A 417 6.06 -23.68 -13.81
CA VAL A 417 5.63 -24.54 -14.93
C VAL A 417 4.81 -25.70 -14.38
N GLY A 418 3.80 -26.16 -15.13
CA GLY A 418 3.01 -27.32 -14.77
C GLY A 418 1.92 -27.69 -15.78
N ASP A 419 0.92 -28.44 -15.32
CA ASP A 419 0.02 -29.25 -16.14
C ASP A 419 -1.36 -28.60 -16.43
N GLY A 420 -1.55 -27.34 -16.02
CA GLY A 420 -2.84 -26.64 -16.10
C GLY A 420 -3.65 -26.66 -14.81
N ASN A 421 -3.32 -27.55 -13.87
CA ASN A 421 -3.97 -27.62 -12.55
C ASN A 421 -3.07 -27.07 -11.44
N THR A 422 -1.79 -27.41 -11.52
CA THR A 422 -0.76 -27.00 -10.58
C THR A 422 0.45 -26.44 -11.32
N LEU A 423 1.16 -25.47 -10.73
CA LEU A 423 2.44 -24.98 -11.22
C LEU A 423 3.50 -25.11 -10.13
N GLU A 424 4.69 -25.57 -10.50
CA GLU A 424 5.85 -25.67 -9.62
C GLU A 424 6.96 -24.70 -10.04
N SER A 425 7.70 -24.14 -9.09
CA SER A 425 8.80 -23.22 -9.40
C SER A 425 10.00 -23.88 -10.08
N VAL A 426 10.59 -23.20 -11.06
CA VAL A 426 11.77 -23.63 -11.84
C VAL A 426 12.91 -22.58 -11.75
N PRO A 427 14.19 -22.98 -11.52
CA PRO A 427 14.63 -24.35 -11.17
C PRO A 427 14.03 -24.78 -9.83
N GLN A 428 13.92 -26.09 -9.61
CA GLN A 428 13.47 -26.63 -8.32
C GLN A 428 14.36 -26.05 -7.21
N LYS A 429 13.74 -25.23 -6.37
CA LYS A 429 14.38 -24.66 -5.20
C LYS A 429 14.47 -25.75 -4.12
N PRO A 430 15.34 -25.60 -3.11
CA PRO A 430 15.37 -26.54 -1.99
C PRO A 430 14.05 -26.58 -1.18
N TRP A 431 13.10 -25.67 -1.47
CA TRP A 431 11.73 -25.72 -0.99
C TRP A 431 10.76 -25.79 -2.18
N ARG A 432 9.69 -26.58 -2.03
CA ARG A 432 8.62 -26.68 -3.03
C ARG A 432 7.78 -25.40 -2.97
N ASP A 433 7.65 -24.69 -4.08
CA ASP A 433 6.74 -23.55 -4.25
C ASP A 433 5.75 -23.95 -5.34
N GLU A 434 4.65 -24.56 -4.88
CA GLU A 434 3.55 -25.04 -5.72
C GLU A 434 2.37 -24.06 -5.65
N ARG A 435 1.70 -23.88 -6.78
CA ARG A 435 0.52 -23.02 -6.92
C ARG A 435 -0.59 -23.79 -7.58
N SER A 436 -1.77 -23.78 -6.98
CA SER A 436 -2.98 -24.39 -7.55
C SER A 436 -4.12 -23.37 -7.62
N SER A 437 -5.21 -23.73 -8.33
CA SER A 437 -6.42 -22.89 -8.46
C SER A 437 -6.11 -21.49 -9.00
N ILE A 438 -5.29 -21.40 -10.05
CA ILE A 438 -4.76 -20.14 -10.55
C ILE A 438 -5.82 -19.39 -11.35
N LEU A 439 -6.11 -18.15 -10.96
CA LEU A 439 -7.00 -17.25 -11.69
C LEU A 439 -6.26 -15.96 -12.05
N VAL A 440 -5.94 -15.79 -13.33
CA VAL A 440 -5.37 -14.54 -13.87
C VAL A 440 -6.48 -13.55 -14.16
N ILE A 441 -6.27 -12.31 -13.72
CA ILE A 441 -7.15 -11.18 -14.04
C ILE A 441 -6.48 -10.25 -15.05
N LYS A 442 -7.29 -9.49 -15.80
CA LYS A 442 -6.87 -8.66 -16.95
C LYS A 442 -5.73 -7.68 -16.65
N ASN A 443 -5.55 -7.28 -15.40
CA ASN A 443 -4.49 -6.35 -15.01
C ASN A 443 -3.13 -6.99 -14.74
N GLY A 444 -3.01 -8.33 -14.80
CA GLY A 444 -1.78 -9.07 -14.56
C GLY A 444 -1.63 -9.76 -13.22
N ASN A 445 -2.51 -9.45 -12.27
CA ASN A 445 -2.48 -10.16 -11.01
C ASN A 445 -3.04 -11.57 -11.22
N TYR A 446 -2.64 -12.48 -10.35
CA TYR A 446 -3.32 -13.77 -10.26
C TYR A 446 -3.54 -14.18 -8.81
N PHE A 447 -4.65 -14.87 -8.59
CA PHE A 447 -4.97 -15.55 -7.35
C PHE A 447 -4.48 -16.98 -7.45
N TYR A 448 -4.01 -17.54 -6.33
CA TYR A 448 -3.60 -18.95 -6.25
C TYR A 448 -3.77 -19.48 -4.83
N ARG A 449 -3.77 -20.80 -4.66
CA ARG A 449 -3.58 -21.46 -3.37
C ARG A 449 -2.13 -21.94 -3.25
N ASP A 450 -1.50 -21.65 -2.12
CA ASP A 450 -0.19 -22.19 -1.77
C ASP A 450 -0.31 -23.65 -1.26
N LEU A 451 0.83 -24.29 -0.97
CA LEU A 451 0.89 -25.66 -0.45
C LEU A 451 0.13 -25.85 0.88
N ASP A 452 -0.05 -24.78 1.67
CA ASP A 452 -0.83 -24.81 2.92
C ASP A 452 -2.34 -24.64 2.66
N GLY A 453 -2.75 -24.56 1.39
CA GLY A 453 -4.13 -24.33 0.97
C GLY A 453 -4.62 -22.89 1.17
N ARG A 454 -3.73 -21.94 1.52
CA ARG A 454 -4.12 -20.54 1.77
C ARG A 454 -4.23 -19.79 0.45
N SER A 455 -5.30 -19.00 0.33
CA SER A 455 -5.47 -18.11 -0.82
C SER A 455 -4.50 -16.93 -0.77
N ARG A 456 -3.80 -16.70 -1.88
CA ARG A 456 -2.82 -15.64 -2.08
C ARG A 456 -3.13 -14.87 -3.36
N VAL A 457 -2.55 -13.68 -3.45
CA VAL A 457 -2.51 -12.86 -4.66
C VAL A 457 -1.05 -12.59 -4.96
N ALA A 458 -0.66 -12.71 -6.23
CA ALA A 458 0.60 -12.19 -6.72
C ALA A 458 0.31 -10.98 -7.60
N LYS A 459 0.67 -9.78 -7.14
CA LYS A 459 0.38 -8.57 -7.90
C LYS A 459 1.43 -8.40 -8.99
N VAL A 460 1.01 -7.89 -10.14
CA VAL A 460 1.95 -7.59 -11.24
C VAL A 460 2.86 -6.43 -10.86
N ASP A 461 2.37 -5.48 -10.05
CA ASP A 461 3.15 -4.34 -9.59
C ASP A 461 4.29 -4.75 -8.65
N ASP A 462 4.29 -5.99 -8.12
CA ASP A 462 5.38 -6.53 -7.30
C ASP A 462 6.64 -6.88 -8.10
N LEU A 463 6.54 -6.79 -9.44
CA LEU A 463 7.68 -6.84 -10.32
C LEU A 463 8.53 -5.57 -10.22
N LEU A 464 7.91 -4.44 -9.88
CA LEU A 464 8.59 -3.18 -9.64
C LEU A 464 9.21 -3.20 -8.25
N LEU A 465 10.53 -2.96 -8.16
CA LEU A 465 11.32 -2.94 -6.91
C LEU A 465 10.76 -2.07 -5.75
N LYS A 466 9.77 -1.21 -6.03
CA LYS A 466 9.16 -0.30 -5.04
C LYS A 466 8.00 -0.91 -4.27
N ASN A 467 7.38 -1.98 -4.75
CA ASN A 467 6.23 -2.61 -4.12
C ASN A 467 6.55 -4.08 -3.86
N LEU A 468 6.74 -4.48 -2.61
CA LEU A 468 6.73 -5.91 -2.27
C LEU A 468 5.42 -6.22 -1.58
N ASP A 469 4.74 -7.28 -2.01
CA ASP A 469 3.54 -7.77 -1.35
C ASP A 469 3.81 -8.89 -0.34
N SER A 470 2.73 -9.39 0.27
CA SER A 470 2.74 -10.49 1.24
C SER A 470 3.34 -11.79 0.70
N SER A 471 3.33 -12.02 -0.62
CA SER A 471 3.85 -13.26 -1.22
C SER A 471 5.37 -13.34 -1.13
N GLN A 472 6.08 -12.22 -1.30
CA GLN A 472 7.54 -12.19 -1.22
C GLN A 472 8.04 -12.35 0.21
N LEU A 473 7.37 -11.70 1.17
CA LEU A 473 7.68 -11.91 2.59
C LEU A 473 7.48 -13.37 2.99
N HIS A 474 6.35 -13.96 2.61
CA HIS A 474 6.05 -15.36 2.91
C HIS A 474 7.10 -16.31 2.31
N ARG A 475 7.52 -16.07 1.05
CA ARG A 475 8.56 -16.87 0.40
C ARG A 475 9.92 -16.75 1.08
N ALA A 476 10.37 -15.53 1.38
CA ALA A 476 11.64 -15.31 2.08
C ALA A 476 11.65 -15.98 3.46
N ARG A 477 10.48 -15.97 4.14
CA ARG A 477 10.30 -16.68 5.40
C ARG A 477 10.39 -18.19 5.23
N LEU A 478 9.67 -18.77 4.26
CA LEU A 478 9.67 -20.21 4.00
C LEU A 478 11.07 -20.72 3.60
N GLU A 479 11.78 -19.96 2.77
CA GLU A 479 13.18 -20.22 2.42
C GLU A 479 14.06 -20.27 3.66
N LEU A 480 13.97 -19.24 4.51
CA LEU A 480 14.75 -19.16 5.74
C LEU A 480 14.42 -20.32 6.71
N GLU A 481 13.15 -20.68 6.86
CA GLU A 481 12.74 -21.83 7.68
C GLU A 481 13.28 -23.15 7.12
N THR A 482 13.26 -23.33 5.79
CA THR A 482 13.77 -24.52 5.13
C THR A 482 15.28 -24.65 5.32
N ILE A 483 16.03 -23.58 5.08
CA ILE A 483 17.48 -23.53 5.29
C ILE A 483 17.79 -23.74 6.77
N GLY A 484 17.07 -23.08 7.68
CA GLY A 484 17.22 -23.26 9.12
C GLY A 484 17.04 -24.72 9.55
N LYS A 485 16.02 -25.40 9.01
CA LYS A 485 15.78 -26.82 9.28
C LYS A 485 16.93 -27.68 8.76
N ALA A 486 17.37 -27.45 7.51
CA ALA A 486 18.48 -28.18 6.91
C ALA A 486 19.82 -27.95 7.63
N SER A 487 20.02 -26.77 8.22
CA SER A 487 21.19 -26.47 9.05
C SER A 487 21.12 -27.11 10.44
N GLY A 488 19.97 -27.66 10.87
CA GLY A 488 19.80 -28.23 12.20
C GLY A 488 19.54 -27.19 13.30
N LEU A 489 18.85 -26.10 12.96
CA LEU A 489 18.36 -25.15 13.98
C LEU A 489 17.20 -25.74 14.78
N ASN A 490 17.05 -25.27 16.03
CA ASN A 490 15.84 -25.48 16.81
C ASN A 490 14.65 -24.73 16.18
N MET A 491 13.91 -25.42 15.32
CA MET A 491 12.87 -24.80 14.51
C MET A 491 11.68 -24.25 15.30
N ALA A 492 11.37 -24.82 16.47
CA ALA A 492 10.29 -24.30 17.31
C ALA A 492 10.63 -22.89 17.81
N ARG A 493 11.84 -22.72 18.33
CA ARG A 493 12.32 -21.43 18.82
C ARG A 493 12.60 -20.45 17.69
N PHE A 494 13.17 -20.93 16.59
CA PHE A 494 13.43 -20.10 15.41
C PHE A 494 12.15 -19.50 14.84
N ARG A 495 11.09 -20.31 14.68
CA ARG A 495 9.75 -19.84 14.27
C ARG A 495 9.15 -18.84 15.24
N SER A 496 9.27 -19.08 16.54
CA SER A 496 8.83 -18.12 17.55
C SER A 496 9.53 -16.77 17.36
N TYR A 497 10.84 -16.74 17.12
CA TYR A 497 11.51 -15.45 16.85
C TYR A 497 11.07 -14.80 15.54
N LEU A 498 10.83 -15.55 14.47
CA LEU A 498 10.26 -14.99 13.23
C LEU A 498 8.89 -14.35 13.49
N ASP A 499 8.01 -15.06 14.21
CA ASP A 499 6.67 -14.57 14.55
C ASP A 499 6.73 -13.29 15.40
N HIS A 500 7.60 -13.27 16.41
CA HIS A 500 7.76 -12.10 17.27
C HIS A 500 8.39 -10.92 16.54
N PHE A 501 9.34 -11.17 15.63
CA PHE A 501 9.92 -10.13 14.79
C PHE A 501 8.87 -9.48 13.87
N GLU A 502 8.09 -10.29 13.15
CA GLU A 502 7.02 -9.79 12.28
C GLU A 502 5.92 -9.06 13.08
N LYS A 503 5.50 -9.65 14.21
CA LYS A 503 4.52 -9.03 15.12
C LYS A 503 5.00 -7.68 15.62
N ARG A 504 6.26 -7.57 16.07
CA ARG A 504 6.86 -6.30 16.51
C ARG A 504 6.86 -5.26 15.39
N CYS A 505 7.28 -5.64 14.18
CA CYS A 505 7.28 -4.74 13.02
C CYS A 505 5.86 -4.23 12.71
N ALA A 506 4.86 -5.11 12.72
CA ALA A 506 3.46 -4.76 12.50
C ALA A 506 2.88 -3.89 13.62
N GLU A 507 3.20 -4.17 14.89
CA GLU A 507 2.80 -3.34 16.04
C GLU A 507 3.41 -1.95 15.97
N ALA A 508 4.70 -1.85 15.69
CA ALA A 508 5.38 -0.57 15.54
C ALA A 508 4.78 0.27 14.41
N HIS A 509 4.47 -0.35 13.27
CA HIS A 509 3.79 0.32 12.17
C HIS A 509 2.39 0.81 12.55
N ARG A 510 1.59 -0.02 13.24
CA ARG A 510 0.25 0.37 13.74
C ARG A 510 0.30 1.54 14.72
N GLN A 511 1.40 1.67 15.47
CA GLN A 511 1.63 2.76 16.42
C GLN A 511 2.21 4.02 15.75
N GLY A 512 2.34 4.06 14.42
CA GLY A 512 2.89 5.20 13.69
C GLY A 512 4.41 5.37 13.82
N MET A 513 5.12 4.36 14.34
CA MET A 513 6.59 4.37 14.36
C MET A 513 7.13 4.05 12.97
N LYS A 514 8.31 4.60 12.58
CA LYS A 514 8.96 4.17 11.33
C LYS A 514 9.58 2.77 11.52
N ALA A 515 8.73 1.76 11.47
CA ALA A 515 9.08 0.35 11.57
C ALA A 515 9.71 -0.16 10.27
N PRO A 516 10.41 -1.31 10.31
CA PRO A 516 10.91 -1.97 9.12
C PRO A 516 9.76 -2.27 8.15
N ASN A 517 9.94 -1.89 6.88
CA ASN A 517 8.97 -2.22 5.82
C ASN A 517 9.19 -3.66 5.31
N ALA A 518 8.28 -4.15 4.46
CA ALA A 518 8.35 -5.52 3.93
C ALA A 518 9.67 -5.83 3.21
N LEU A 519 10.27 -4.86 2.50
CA LEU A 519 11.56 -5.02 1.83
C LEU A 519 12.70 -5.22 2.83
N GLN A 520 12.73 -4.44 3.90
CA GLN A 520 13.71 -4.61 4.95
C GLN A 520 13.56 -5.97 5.65
N ILE A 521 12.33 -6.43 5.88
CA ILE A 521 12.09 -7.76 6.47
C ILE A 521 12.56 -8.88 5.51
N VAL A 522 12.20 -8.82 4.23
CA VAL A 522 12.67 -9.78 3.21
C VAL A 522 14.20 -9.80 3.12
N GLN A 523 14.85 -8.63 3.08
CA GLN A 523 16.31 -8.54 3.06
C GLN A 523 16.94 -9.10 4.33
N THR A 524 16.31 -8.88 5.49
CA THR A 524 16.72 -9.50 6.76
C THR A 524 16.72 -11.02 6.63
N TYR A 525 15.64 -11.61 6.13
CA TYR A 525 15.53 -13.06 5.94
C TYR A 525 16.55 -13.59 4.95
N ASN A 526 16.73 -12.94 3.81
CA ASN A 526 17.74 -13.33 2.84
C ASN A 526 19.17 -13.28 3.41
N ASN A 527 19.47 -12.29 4.27
CA ASN A 527 20.77 -12.20 4.93
C ASN A 527 20.98 -13.32 5.95
N LEU A 528 19.95 -13.71 6.70
CA LEU A 528 20.00 -14.85 7.62
C LEU A 528 20.11 -16.19 6.87
N SER A 529 19.38 -16.35 5.77
CA SER A 529 19.49 -17.52 4.88
C SER A 529 20.91 -17.65 4.36
N ALA A 530 21.49 -16.57 3.87
CA ALA A 530 22.87 -16.55 3.39
C ALA A 530 23.88 -16.84 4.51
N LEU A 531 23.67 -16.35 5.74
CA LEU A 531 24.53 -16.66 6.90
C LEU A 531 24.51 -18.16 7.25
N LEU A 532 23.38 -18.84 7.05
CA LEU A 532 23.23 -20.28 7.30
C LEU A 532 23.77 -21.16 6.17
N GLN A 533 23.88 -20.61 4.96
CA GLN A 533 24.48 -21.27 3.82
C GLN A 533 26.01 -21.19 3.89
N THR A 534 26.70 -22.24 3.43
CA THR A 534 28.16 -22.31 3.48
C THR A 534 28.79 -21.23 2.58
N PRO A 535 29.58 -20.28 3.11
CA PRO A 535 30.29 -19.31 2.28
C PRO A 535 31.50 -19.92 1.57
N ARG A 536 31.96 -19.25 0.51
CA ARG A 536 33.37 -19.37 0.09
C ARG A 536 34.26 -18.72 1.17
N LYS A 537 35.26 -19.46 1.67
CA LYS A 537 36.20 -19.13 2.77
C LYS A 537 35.54 -18.60 4.06
N PRO A 538 34.90 -19.47 4.88
CA PRO A 538 34.27 -19.05 6.14
C PRO A 538 35.27 -18.45 7.15
N TYR A 539 34.92 -17.30 7.74
CA TYR A 539 35.65 -16.73 8.88
C TYR A 539 35.29 -17.44 10.20
N PHE A 540 34.02 -17.86 10.32
CA PHE A 540 33.54 -18.69 11.43
C PHE A 540 33.08 -20.07 10.95
N HIS A 541 33.23 -21.07 11.82
CA HIS A 541 32.77 -22.42 11.56
C HIS A 541 31.24 -22.46 11.36
N PRO A 542 30.68 -23.33 10.48
CA PRO A 542 29.24 -23.41 10.22
C PRO A 542 28.38 -23.55 11.49
N SER A 543 28.84 -24.30 12.49
CA SER A 543 28.12 -24.43 13.77
C SER A 543 27.96 -23.09 14.51
N TYR A 544 28.95 -22.21 14.44
CA TYR A 544 28.86 -20.88 15.03
C TYR A 544 27.99 -19.95 14.18
N CYS A 545 27.99 -20.09 12.84
CA CYS A 545 27.05 -19.34 11.98
C CYS A 545 25.58 -19.66 12.32
N ARG A 546 25.27 -20.90 12.68
CA ARG A 546 23.93 -21.29 13.18
C ARG A 546 23.54 -20.57 14.46
N GLN A 547 24.47 -20.54 15.43
CA GLN A 547 24.28 -19.79 16.66
C GLN A 547 24.09 -18.30 16.37
N LEU A 548 24.91 -17.71 15.50
CA LEU A 548 24.79 -16.31 15.12
C LEU A 548 23.46 -15.99 14.43
N ALA A 549 22.92 -16.90 13.61
CA ALA A 549 21.61 -16.72 12.99
C ALA A 549 20.48 -16.70 14.03
N MET A 550 20.50 -17.63 15.00
CA MET A 550 19.55 -17.67 16.12
C MET A 550 19.65 -16.41 17.00
N GLU A 551 20.87 -16.03 17.37
CA GLU A 551 21.14 -14.83 18.18
C GLU A 551 20.70 -13.56 17.47
N THR A 552 21.02 -13.44 16.17
CA THR A 552 20.61 -12.29 15.36
C THR A 552 19.11 -12.18 15.32
N LEU A 553 18.40 -13.26 14.97
CA LEU A 553 16.94 -13.21 14.89
C LEU A 553 16.31 -12.93 16.26
N GLY A 554 16.85 -13.50 17.34
CA GLY A 554 16.44 -13.18 18.71
C GLY A 554 16.63 -11.70 19.06
N ASN A 555 17.77 -11.10 18.68
CA ASN A 555 18.04 -9.67 18.85
C ASN A 555 17.06 -8.79 18.06
N LEU A 556 16.63 -9.23 16.87
CA LEU A 556 15.66 -8.50 16.04
C LEU A 556 14.21 -8.65 16.53
N ALA A 557 13.87 -9.81 17.10
CA ALA A 557 12.57 -10.07 17.72
C ALA A 557 12.40 -9.31 19.03
N TYR A 558 13.45 -9.27 19.86
CA TYR A 558 13.46 -8.67 21.18
C TYR A 558 14.64 -7.73 21.40
N PRO A 559 14.73 -6.58 20.68
CA PRO A 559 15.87 -5.68 20.79
C PRO A 559 16.08 -5.13 22.20
N LYS A 560 15.01 -5.01 22.99
CA LYS A 560 15.10 -4.50 24.37
C LYS A 560 15.73 -5.55 25.29
N GLU A 561 15.33 -6.80 25.18
CA GLU A 561 15.66 -7.87 26.13
C GLU A 561 16.92 -8.66 25.73
N HIS A 562 17.16 -8.87 24.43
CA HIS A 562 18.25 -9.75 23.96
C HIS A 562 19.56 -9.00 23.69
N ILE A 563 19.50 -7.69 23.44
CA ILE A 563 20.68 -6.86 23.21
C ILE A 563 21.20 -6.31 24.54
N ASN A 564 22.33 -6.84 25.00
CA ASN A 564 23.00 -6.45 26.23
C ASN A 564 24.49 -6.15 25.98
N GLN A 565 25.09 -5.24 26.76
CA GLN A 565 26.54 -5.03 26.78
C GLN A 565 27.28 -6.17 27.47
N GLY A 566 26.62 -6.87 28.41
CA GLY A 566 27.16 -7.91 29.27
C GLY A 566 27.93 -7.34 30.46
N VAL A 567 27.88 -8.02 31.61
CA VAL A 567 28.59 -7.59 32.83
C VAL A 567 30.07 -7.29 32.56
N GLY A 568 30.54 -6.15 33.07
CA GLY A 568 31.94 -5.72 32.97
C GLY A 568 32.35 -5.12 31.61
N ASN A 569 31.44 -4.95 30.65
CA ASN A 569 31.75 -4.31 29.37
C ASN A 569 31.29 -2.84 29.38
N LEU A 570 32.20 -1.90 29.11
CA LEU A 570 31.86 -0.48 28.94
C LEU A 570 31.33 -0.15 27.54
N THR A 571 30.38 -0.96 27.03
CA THR A 571 29.83 -0.79 25.67
C THR A 571 28.39 -0.26 25.63
N CYS A 572 27.86 0.28 26.74
CA CYS A 572 26.49 0.84 26.82
C CYS A 572 26.16 1.81 25.68
N ASN A 573 27.15 2.60 25.30
CA ASN A 573 27.15 3.59 24.24
C ASN A 573 26.85 2.97 22.86
N ILE A 574 27.64 1.96 22.46
CA ILE A 574 27.42 1.23 21.20
C ILE A 574 26.20 0.32 21.26
N THR A 575 25.88 -0.22 22.44
CA THR A 575 24.69 -1.06 22.67
C THR A 575 23.39 -0.29 22.40
N THR A 576 23.36 1.01 22.68
CA THR A 576 22.22 1.88 22.34
C THR A 576 22.06 2.02 20.82
N GLY A 577 23.17 2.26 20.10
CA GLY A 577 23.18 2.28 18.64
C GLY A 577 22.80 0.94 18.01
N GLU A 578 23.22 -0.17 18.61
CA GLU A 578 22.85 -1.53 18.22
C GLU A 578 21.33 -1.75 18.34
N LYS A 579 20.71 -1.33 19.46
CA LYS A 579 19.25 -1.41 19.66
C LYS A 579 18.48 -0.62 18.60
N PHE A 580 18.95 0.58 18.28
CA PHE A 580 18.38 1.39 17.19
C PHE A 580 18.51 0.68 15.84
N MET A 581 19.67 0.12 15.53
CA MET A 581 19.91 -0.64 14.31
C MET A 581 18.99 -1.85 14.20
N ALA A 582 18.87 -2.67 15.25
CA ALA A 582 17.97 -3.82 15.28
C ALA A 582 16.49 -3.43 15.14
N TRP A 583 16.11 -2.29 15.71
CA TRP A 583 14.72 -1.81 15.67
C TRP A 583 14.33 -1.28 14.29
N ARG A 584 15.21 -0.50 13.65
CA ARG A 584 14.92 0.30 12.43
C ARG A 584 15.48 -0.26 11.14
N TYR A 585 16.63 -0.92 11.23
CA TYR A 585 17.41 -1.39 10.08
C TYR A 585 17.82 -2.86 10.28
N PRO A 586 16.85 -3.77 10.52
CA PRO A 586 17.14 -5.19 10.76
C PRO A 586 17.91 -5.82 9.60
N GLU A 587 17.70 -5.33 8.37
CA GLU A 587 18.41 -5.80 7.19
C GLU A 587 19.90 -5.49 7.25
N LYS A 588 20.26 -4.30 7.77
CA LYS A 588 21.66 -3.89 7.94
C LYS A 588 22.30 -4.67 9.09
N TYR A 589 21.54 -4.92 10.16
CA TYR A 589 22.00 -5.73 11.30
C TYR A 589 22.37 -7.14 10.81
N ALA A 590 21.44 -7.83 10.15
CA ALA A 590 21.66 -9.17 9.64
C ALA A 590 22.78 -9.22 8.58
N ASN A 591 22.84 -8.21 7.70
CA ASN A 591 23.92 -8.11 6.71
C ASN A 591 25.30 -7.93 7.35
N LEU A 592 25.41 -7.14 8.42
CA LEU A 592 26.66 -6.94 9.16
C LEU A 592 27.14 -8.27 9.76
N VAL A 593 26.27 -8.96 10.50
CA VAL A 593 26.63 -10.25 11.11
C VAL A 593 27.04 -11.26 10.04
N LYS A 594 26.27 -11.36 8.95
CA LYS A 594 26.60 -12.21 7.80
C LYS A 594 27.97 -11.89 7.20
N GLN A 595 28.25 -10.62 6.88
CA GLN A 595 29.52 -10.24 6.25
C GLN A 595 30.71 -10.53 7.16
N ILE A 596 30.64 -10.15 8.44
CA ILE A 596 31.71 -10.47 9.40
C ILE A 596 31.89 -11.99 9.54
N ALA A 597 30.81 -12.77 9.56
CA ALA A 597 30.91 -14.22 9.65
C ALA A 597 31.51 -14.89 8.41
N HIS A 598 31.30 -14.32 7.24
CA HIS A 598 31.80 -14.87 5.98
C HIS A 598 33.21 -14.39 5.67
N THR A 599 33.51 -13.10 5.84
CA THR A 599 34.75 -12.49 5.35
C THR A 599 35.61 -11.87 6.43
N GLY A 600 35.09 -11.69 7.65
CA GLY A 600 35.75 -10.93 8.72
C GLY A 600 35.73 -9.41 8.50
N GLU A 601 35.05 -8.91 7.47
CA GLU A 601 35.00 -7.50 7.11
C GLU A 601 33.55 -7.05 6.86
N TYR A 602 33.22 -5.81 7.21
CA TYR A 602 31.91 -5.21 6.95
C TYR A 602 32.00 -4.02 6.01
N ARG A 603 31.11 -3.98 5.02
CA ARG A 603 30.98 -2.89 4.04
C ARG A 603 29.61 -2.21 4.23
N PRO A 604 29.56 -1.03 4.87
CA PRO A 604 28.30 -0.37 5.22
C PRO A 604 27.55 0.27 4.03
N GLY A 605 28.22 0.51 2.90
CA GLY A 605 27.60 1.06 1.68
C GLY A 605 28.60 1.39 0.58
N ARG A 606 28.11 1.81 -0.59
CA ARG A 606 28.95 2.22 -1.73
C ARG A 606 29.73 3.49 -1.38
N GLY A 607 31.05 3.45 -1.49
CA GLY A 607 31.95 4.57 -1.18
C GLY A 607 32.37 4.66 0.29
N GLU A 608 31.82 3.85 1.18
CA GLU A 608 32.23 3.83 2.59
C GLU A 608 33.44 2.89 2.81
N PRO A 609 34.36 3.24 3.74
CA PRO A 609 35.48 2.39 4.10
C PRO A 609 35.04 1.02 4.63
N VAL A 610 35.83 0.00 4.29
CA VAL A 610 35.68 -1.35 4.85
C VAL A 610 36.04 -1.33 6.33
N ILE A 611 35.17 -1.86 7.18
CA ILE A 611 35.40 -1.97 8.62
C ILE A 611 35.91 -3.38 8.92
N ARG A 612 37.06 -3.46 9.60
CA ARG A 612 37.75 -4.71 9.95
C ARG A 612 37.88 -4.82 11.47
N PRO A 613 36.90 -5.41 12.18
CA PRO A 613 37.06 -5.67 13.59
C PRO A 613 38.19 -6.69 13.81
N VAL A 614 38.97 -6.47 14.88
CA VAL A 614 40.08 -7.37 15.25
C VAL A 614 39.53 -8.74 15.66
N ARG A 615 40.10 -9.84 15.16
CA ARG A 615 39.58 -11.21 15.38
C ARG A 615 39.31 -11.54 16.86
N GLN A 616 40.21 -11.11 17.74
CA GLN A 616 40.13 -11.31 19.18
C GLN A 616 38.92 -10.60 19.81
N THR A 617 38.45 -9.48 19.23
CA THR A 617 37.32 -8.70 19.76
C THR A 617 35.96 -9.27 19.33
N ILE A 618 35.92 -10.16 18.33
CA ILE A 618 34.71 -10.85 17.85
C ILE A 618 34.65 -12.34 18.22
N SER A 619 35.76 -12.93 18.65
CA SER A 619 35.79 -14.33 19.14
C SER A 619 34.98 -14.50 20.43
N PRO A 620 34.23 -15.59 20.65
CA PRO A 620 33.42 -15.77 21.87
C PRO A 620 34.21 -15.62 23.17
N GLY A 621 33.78 -14.72 24.07
CA GLY A 621 34.32 -14.58 25.43
C GLY A 621 33.49 -15.35 26.46
N PRO A 622 33.81 -15.28 27.77
CA PRO A 622 33.05 -15.96 28.82
C PRO A 622 31.53 -15.65 28.79
N ASN A 623 31.15 -14.38 28.62
CA ASN A 623 29.75 -13.97 28.50
C ASN A 623 29.03 -14.63 27.31
N GLN A 624 29.71 -14.75 26.17
CA GLN A 624 29.13 -15.32 24.94
C GLN A 624 29.07 -16.85 25.01
N ARG A 625 30.09 -17.49 25.59
CA ARG A 625 30.15 -18.95 25.76
C ARG A 625 29.09 -19.46 26.72
N GLY A 626 28.70 -18.65 27.70
CA GLY A 626 27.62 -18.96 28.62
C GLY A 626 26.22 -18.55 28.14
N TRP A 627 26.09 -18.02 26.92
CA TRP A 627 24.81 -17.69 26.30
C TRP A 627 24.34 -18.89 25.48
N ASP A 628 23.13 -19.37 25.77
CA ASP A 628 22.56 -20.55 25.13
C ASP A 628 21.30 -20.13 24.36
N ALA A 629 21.35 -20.30 23.03
CA ALA A 629 20.23 -20.02 22.13
C ALA A 629 18.98 -20.82 22.47
N ASP A 630 19.10 -21.93 23.19
CA ASP A 630 18.05 -22.89 23.49
C ASP A 630 17.54 -22.81 24.93
N ARG A 631 18.12 -21.96 25.80
CA ARG A 631 17.62 -21.73 27.19
C ARG A 631 16.98 -20.35 27.38
N ASP A 632 16.25 -20.19 28.48
CA ASP A 632 15.70 -18.89 28.89
C ASP A 632 16.81 -17.85 29.02
N LEU A 633 16.45 -16.59 28.75
CA LEU A 633 17.39 -15.47 28.68
C LEU A 633 18.29 -15.39 29.91
N ALA A 634 19.59 -15.64 29.71
CA ALA A 634 20.63 -15.15 30.63
C ALA A 634 20.73 -13.63 30.44
N ARG A 635 19.84 -12.90 31.14
CA ARG A 635 19.59 -11.45 30.96
C ARG A 635 20.82 -10.57 31.21
N ASP A 636 21.87 -11.10 31.83
CA ASP A 636 23.13 -10.47 32.17
C ASP A 636 24.25 -10.72 31.13
N LYS A 637 24.00 -11.58 30.13
CA LYS A 637 25.02 -11.99 29.15
C LYS A 637 24.81 -11.31 27.79
N ARG A 638 25.93 -10.86 27.20
CA ARG A 638 26.00 -10.43 25.80
C ARG A 638 26.17 -11.65 24.90
N ASN A 639 25.32 -11.82 23.89
CA ASN A 639 25.42 -12.88 22.90
C ASN A 639 26.49 -12.59 21.81
N GLY A 640 26.80 -13.60 20.99
CA GLY A 640 27.82 -13.52 19.93
C GLY A 640 27.49 -12.48 18.85
N ALA A 641 26.24 -12.44 18.38
CA ALA A 641 25.78 -11.46 17.40
C ALA A 641 25.97 -10.01 17.90
N SER A 642 25.58 -9.72 19.15
CA SER A 642 25.80 -8.42 19.77
C SER A 642 27.28 -8.10 19.94
N LYS A 643 28.12 -9.09 20.26
CA LYS A 643 29.57 -8.88 20.31
C LYS A 643 30.11 -8.45 18.94
N ILE A 644 29.67 -9.10 17.85
CA ILE A 644 30.08 -8.74 16.48
C ILE A 644 29.67 -7.31 16.15
N VAL A 645 28.40 -6.95 16.38
CA VAL A 645 27.91 -5.61 16.05
C VAL A 645 28.62 -4.55 16.89
N GLN A 646 28.78 -4.76 18.20
CA GLN A 646 29.45 -3.82 19.08
C GLN A 646 30.93 -3.65 18.72
N ALA A 647 31.66 -4.74 18.48
CA ALA A 647 33.06 -4.68 18.08
C ALA A 647 33.24 -3.99 16.72
N THR A 648 32.32 -4.22 15.77
CA THR A 648 32.32 -3.55 14.46
C THR A 648 32.02 -2.06 14.60
N GLY A 649 31.07 -1.68 15.47
CA GLY A 649 30.79 -0.29 15.81
C GLY A 649 32.01 0.42 16.38
N ILE A 650 32.73 -0.22 17.31
CA ILE A 650 33.99 0.30 17.86
C ILE A 650 35.04 0.46 16.76
N ALA A 651 35.24 -0.55 15.92
CA ALA A 651 36.23 -0.52 14.84
C ALA A 651 35.92 0.56 13.79
N SER A 652 34.63 0.90 13.60
CA SER A 652 34.21 1.93 12.64
C SER A 652 34.70 3.34 13.00
N ILE A 653 34.96 3.60 14.29
CA ILE A 653 35.39 4.90 14.81
C ILE A 653 36.81 4.88 15.38
N ARG A 654 37.36 3.70 15.67
CA ARG A 654 38.75 3.51 16.12
C ARG A 654 39.39 2.36 15.35
N ALA A 655 40.07 2.69 14.25
CA ALA A 655 40.85 1.70 13.49
C ALA A 655 41.92 1.06 14.40
N GLY A 656 42.02 -0.28 14.37
CA GLY A 656 43.07 -1.00 15.10
C GLY A 656 42.83 -1.21 16.60
N TYR A 657 41.61 -0.99 17.13
CA TYR A 657 41.30 -1.24 18.53
C TYR A 657 41.53 -2.71 18.95
N ARG A 658 42.48 -2.95 19.88
CA ARG A 658 42.92 -4.30 20.31
C ARG A 658 42.30 -4.79 21.62
N GLY A 659 41.36 -4.05 22.22
CA GLY A 659 40.77 -4.34 23.54
C GLY A 659 41.14 -3.28 24.59
N GLY A 660 40.32 -3.15 25.64
CA GLY A 660 40.39 -2.08 26.66
C GLY A 660 39.00 -1.54 27.03
N ASP A 661 38.94 -0.50 27.85
CA ASP A 661 37.72 0.24 28.20
C ASP A 661 37.60 1.51 27.33
N PRO A 662 36.86 1.49 26.21
CA PRO A 662 36.77 2.65 25.36
C PRO A 662 35.68 3.57 25.93
N GLN A 663 36.09 4.65 26.58
CA GLN A 663 35.16 5.75 26.83
C GLN A 663 34.81 6.40 25.49
N PHE A 664 33.54 6.31 25.11
CA PHE A 664 32.99 6.98 23.92
C PHE A 664 32.12 8.14 24.36
N GLY A 665 32.36 9.32 23.79
CA GLY A 665 31.43 10.43 23.92
C GLY A 665 30.20 10.24 23.02
N THR A 666 29.24 11.16 23.16
CA THR A 666 28.01 11.16 22.36
C THR A 666 28.30 11.25 20.85
N ARG A 667 29.30 12.03 20.45
CA ARG A 667 29.66 12.21 19.03
C ARG A 667 30.13 10.91 18.38
N GLU A 668 30.95 10.15 19.09
CA GLU A 668 31.46 8.86 18.63
C GLU A 668 30.34 7.82 18.47
N ILE A 669 29.36 7.81 19.37
CA ILE A 669 28.18 6.91 19.29
C ILE A 669 27.39 7.18 18.03
N LEU A 670 27.08 8.46 17.80
CA LEU A 670 26.28 8.89 16.66
C LEU A 670 27.03 8.64 15.35
N ALA A 671 28.35 8.86 15.33
CA ALA A 671 29.20 8.54 14.20
C ALA A 671 29.27 7.04 13.90
N ALA A 672 29.45 6.19 14.93
CA ALA A 672 29.44 4.73 14.76
C ALA A 672 28.07 4.26 14.24
N THR A 673 26.98 4.74 14.83
CA THR A 673 25.62 4.36 14.40
C THR A 673 25.35 4.80 12.97
N ARG A 674 25.76 6.02 12.59
CA ARG A 674 25.67 6.50 11.20
C ARG A 674 26.52 5.68 10.25
N LYS A 675 27.74 5.29 10.63
CA LYS A 675 28.57 4.43 9.79
C LYS A 675 27.96 3.04 9.59
N LEU A 676 27.40 2.45 10.64
CA LEU A 676 26.81 1.11 10.52
C LEU A 676 25.48 1.10 9.78
N THR A 677 24.66 2.14 9.96
CA THR A 677 23.28 2.19 9.46
C THR A 677 23.08 3.14 8.29
N GLY A 678 23.98 4.07 8.02
CA GLY A 678 23.75 5.22 7.12
C GLY A 678 22.85 6.32 7.70
N HIS A 679 22.36 6.18 8.93
CA HIS A 679 21.38 7.10 9.53
C HIS A 679 21.80 7.57 10.91
N TRP A 680 21.40 8.80 11.24
CA TRP A 680 21.57 9.33 12.59
C TRP A 680 20.49 8.76 13.51
N MET A 681 20.90 8.36 14.72
CA MET A 681 19.98 8.00 15.79
C MET A 681 19.56 9.27 16.54
N PRO A 682 18.27 9.49 16.83
CA PRO A 682 17.84 10.59 17.68
C PRO A 682 18.39 10.41 19.10
N TYR A 683 18.84 11.51 19.71
CA TYR A 683 19.68 11.44 20.89
C TYR A 683 19.59 12.69 21.77
N PHE A 684 19.43 12.50 23.08
CA PHE A 684 19.54 13.56 24.09
C PHE A 684 20.92 13.54 24.74
N THR A 685 21.67 14.62 24.54
CA THR A 685 23.05 14.79 25.04
C THR A 685 23.09 15.05 26.54
N GLU A 686 24.30 15.07 27.09
CA GLU A 686 24.52 15.54 28.47
C GLU A 686 23.98 16.97 28.65
N GLY A 687 23.37 17.24 29.81
CA GLY A 687 22.74 18.52 30.13
C GLY A 687 21.35 18.74 29.53
N HIS A 688 20.94 17.96 28.52
CA HIS A 688 19.60 18.06 27.94
C HIS A 688 18.63 17.13 28.66
N LEU A 689 17.79 17.72 29.53
CA LEU A 689 16.65 17.03 30.15
C LEU A 689 15.47 17.07 29.17
N PRO A 690 15.06 15.93 28.58
CA PRO A 690 13.99 15.94 27.59
C PRO A 690 12.67 16.36 28.23
N SER A 691 11.94 17.27 27.60
CA SER A 691 10.61 17.67 28.02
C SER A 691 9.54 16.68 27.56
N ALA A 692 8.38 16.70 28.23
CA ALA A 692 7.18 15.97 27.81
C ALA A 692 6.82 16.23 26.34
N ARG A 693 6.82 17.51 25.95
CA ARG A 693 6.49 17.97 24.60
C ARG A 693 7.45 17.42 23.55
N GLU A 694 8.76 17.45 23.82
CA GLU A 694 9.77 16.91 22.89
C GLU A 694 9.60 15.41 22.70
N LEU A 695 9.41 14.65 23.78
CA LEU A 695 9.24 13.19 23.69
C LEU A 695 7.96 12.81 22.93
N LEU A 696 6.84 13.48 23.22
CA LEU A 696 5.58 13.24 22.52
C LEU A 696 5.65 13.66 21.05
N TYR A 697 6.37 14.74 20.73
CA TYR A 697 6.65 15.13 19.35
C TYR A 697 7.48 14.07 18.63
N LEU A 698 8.58 13.58 19.23
CA LEU A 698 9.36 12.48 18.65
C LEU A 698 8.51 11.21 18.46
N LYS A 699 7.55 10.95 19.35
CA LYS A 699 6.61 9.83 19.21
C LYS A 699 5.67 10.04 18.03
N SER A 700 5.13 11.24 17.85
CA SER A 700 4.26 11.54 16.70
C SER A 700 5.00 11.50 15.37
N GLN A 701 6.32 11.77 15.38
CA GLN A 701 7.20 11.59 14.21
C GLN A 701 7.68 10.14 14.04
N GLY A 702 7.33 9.25 14.97
CA GLY A 702 7.72 7.85 14.95
C GLY A 702 9.22 7.65 15.08
N GLU A 703 9.93 8.48 15.87
CA GLU A 703 11.40 8.55 15.98
C GLU A 703 12.04 7.59 17.03
N PHE A 704 11.24 6.83 17.78
CA PHE A 704 11.74 5.82 18.74
C PHE A 704 12.30 4.53 18.09
N PRO A 705 13.34 3.90 18.64
CA PRO A 705 14.01 4.21 19.91
C PRO A 705 15.00 5.38 19.79
N ILE A 706 15.26 6.02 20.93
CA ILE A 706 16.17 7.17 21.04
C ILE A 706 17.20 6.95 22.15
N GLY A 707 18.39 7.54 22.00
CA GLY A 707 19.42 7.53 23.04
C GLY A 707 19.23 8.65 24.06
N VAL A 708 19.54 8.37 25.32
CA VAL A 708 19.56 9.38 26.39
C VAL A 708 20.76 9.16 27.31
N VAL A 709 21.51 10.22 27.56
CA VAL A 709 22.60 10.23 28.54
C VAL A 709 22.03 10.17 29.95
N THR A 710 22.60 9.32 30.80
CA THR A 710 22.27 9.10 32.21
C THR A 710 23.56 9.07 33.05
N ARG A 711 23.45 9.16 34.38
CA ARG A 711 24.60 9.16 35.32
C ARG A 711 25.64 10.25 35.03
N SER A 712 25.17 11.49 34.82
CA SER A 712 26.02 12.66 34.52
C SER A 712 27.03 12.40 33.39
N GLY A 713 26.57 12.07 32.19
CA GLY A 713 27.47 11.90 31.03
C GLY A 713 28.06 10.49 30.87
N ASN A 714 28.16 9.71 31.94
CA ASN A 714 28.96 8.49 31.97
C ASN A 714 28.23 7.23 31.49
N HIS A 715 26.92 7.31 31.27
CA HIS A 715 26.13 6.16 30.84
C HIS A 715 25.07 6.56 29.83
N VAL A 716 24.70 5.64 28.94
CA VAL A 716 23.67 5.89 27.92
C VAL A 716 22.66 4.76 27.97
N GLN A 717 21.39 5.17 27.95
CA GLN A 717 20.24 4.28 27.94
C GLN A 717 19.38 4.55 26.70
N THR A 718 18.54 3.57 26.37
CA THR A 718 17.62 3.65 25.23
C THR A 718 16.21 3.87 25.75
N ILE A 719 15.52 4.90 25.24
CA ILE A 719 14.08 5.03 25.41
C ILE A 719 13.41 4.38 24.21
N PHE A 720 12.51 3.43 24.45
CA PHE A 720 11.79 2.69 23.41
C PHE A 720 10.40 3.26 23.12
N ASP A 721 9.78 3.90 24.09
CA ASP A 721 8.46 4.52 23.95
C ASP A 721 8.21 5.57 25.04
N VAL A 722 7.19 6.41 24.84
CA VAL A 722 6.68 7.40 25.79
C VAL A 722 5.15 7.34 25.84
N ARG A 723 4.54 7.50 27.00
CA ARG A 723 3.08 7.57 27.14
C ARG A 723 2.66 8.60 28.16
N GLU A 724 1.45 9.12 27.98
CA GLU A 724 0.75 9.85 29.02
C GLU A 724 -0.03 8.84 29.88
N ARG A 725 0.09 8.97 31.20
CA ARG A 725 -0.70 8.21 32.17
C ARG A 725 -1.56 9.17 32.98
N TYR A 726 -2.86 8.96 32.93
CA TYR A 726 -3.82 9.68 33.76
C TYR A 726 -3.78 9.11 35.18
N LEU A 727 -3.64 9.99 36.17
CA LEU A 727 -3.74 9.64 37.58
C LEU A 727 -5.01 10.27 38.15
N ALA A 728 -5.94 9.44 38.62
CA ALA A 728 -7.16 9.90 39.25
C ALA A 728 -6.82 10.86 40.41
N GLY A 729 -7.43 12.05 40.41
CA GLY A 729 -7.19 13.09 41.41
C GLY A 729 -6.02 14.03 41.13
N GLN A 730 -5.23 13.82 40.07
CA GLN A 730 -4.20 14.79 39.65
C GLN A 730 -4.70 15.69 38.51
N ARG A 731 -4.40 16.99 38.62
CA ARG A 731 -4.75 18.01 37.59
C ARG A 731 -3.94 17.89 36.30
N ARG A 732 -2.86 17.09 36.27
CA ARG A 732 -1.95 16.96 35.11
C ARG A 732 -1.61 15.50 34.84
N ASN A 733 -1.51 15.14 33.56
CA ASN A 733 -1.03 13.84 33.12
C ASN A 733 0.45 13.66 33.49
N VAL A 734 0.82 12.44 33.92
CA VAL A 734 2.22 12.08 34.14
C VAL A 734 2.77 11.46 32.87
N ILE A 735 3.96 11.88 32.46
CA ILE A 735 4.68 11.26 31.35
C ILE A 735 5.50 10.09 31.88
N ASP A 736 5.25 8.90 31.36
CA ASP A 736 6.13 7.75 31.57
C ASP A 736 6.94 7.49 30.30
N VAL A 737 8.19 7.08 30.46
CA VAL A 737 9.09 6.61 29.40
C VAL A 737 9.42 5.14 29.60
N LEU A 738 9.41 4.37 28.52
CA LEU A 738 9.85 2.97 28.51
C LEU A 738 11.37 2.95 28.33
N LEU A 739 12.09 2.97 29.44
CA LEU A 739 13.54 2.98 29.46
C LEU A 739 14.08 1.54 29.47
N ASN A 740 15.26 1.33 28.90
CA ASN A 740 15.96 0.07 29.03
C ASN A 740 17.21 0.24 29.89
N ASP A 741 17.41 -0.65 30.86
CA ASP A 741 18.67 -0.73 31.60
C ASP A 741 19.60 -1.76 30.95
N SER A 742 20.73 -1.26 30.47
CA SER A 742 21.76 -2.04 29.82
C SER A 742 22.72 -2.74 30.81
N HIS A 743 22.61 -2.57 32.13
CA HIS A 743 23.56 -3.13 33.10
C HIS A 743 23.25 -4.51 33.68
N GLY A 744 22.08 -5.11 33.42
CA GLY A 744 21.79 -6.51 33.75
C GLY A 744 21.86 -6.94 35.23
N ILE A 745 22.27 -6.08 36.17
CA ILE A 745 22.63 -6.50 37.55
C ILE A 745 21.64 -6.04 38.63
N ASN A 746 20.78 -5.05 38.43
CA ASN A 746 19.75 -4.73 39.43
C ASN A 746 18.46 -4.35 38.72
N HIS A 747 17.39 -5.07 39.04
CA HIS A 747 16.09 -4.95 38.40
C HIS A 747 15.55 -3.50 38.45
N ILE A 748 15.31 -2.94 37.26
CA ILE A 748 14.17 -2.10 36.80
C ILE A 748 14.66 -0.92 35.91
N PRO A 749 14.19 -0.85 34.64
CA PRO A 749 13.01 -0.05 34.33
C PRO A 749 12.10 -0.68 33.26
N GLY A 750 10.85 -0.90 33.63
CA GLY A 750 9.75 -0.83 32.68
C GLY A 750 9.46 0.64 32.37
N TRP A 751 8.21 1.02 32.50
CA TRP A 751 7.81 2.41 32.47
C TRP A 751 8.32 3.14 33.72
N ILE A 752 9.04 4.25 33.55
CA ILE A 752 9.40 5.17 34.63
C ILE A 752 8.86 6.56 34.34
N SER A 753 8.55 7.34 35.37
CA SER A 753 8.16 8.74 35.17
C SER A 753 9.30 9.56 34.54
N LEU A 754 8.96 10.61 33.79
CA LEU A 754 9.94 11.55 33.23
C LEU A 754 10.78 12.23 34.32
N GLU A 755 10.19 12.51 35.48
CA GLU A 755 10.92 13.06 36.63
C GLU A 755 11.98 12.08 37.16
N ALA A 756 11.64 10.78 37.23
CA ALA A 756 12.61 9.75 37.61
C ALA A 756 13.74 9.62 36.58
N LEU A 757 13.45 9.79 35.28
CA LEU A 757 14.50 9.89 34.26
C LEU A 757 15.41 11.09 34.54
N HIS A 758 14.85 12.28 34.74
CA HIS A 758 15.65 13.50 35.00
C HIS A 758 16.53 13.35 36.25
N ARG A 759 16.03 12.70 37.30
CA ARG A 759 16.81 12.38 38.50
C ARG A 759 18.03 11.52 38.15
N ARG A 760 17.84 10.45 37.39
CA ARG A 760 18.92 9.58 36.90
C ARG A 760 19.93 10.30 35.99
N GLN A 761 19.51 11.34 35.27
CA GLN A 761 20.44 12.16 34.46
C GLN A 761 21.33 13.03 35.35
N ARG A 762 20.79 13.51 36.48
CA ARG A 762 21.49 14.37 37.46
C ARG A 762 22.31 13.60 38.50
N GLU A 763 21.99 12.34 38.75
CA GLU A 763 22.75 11.46 39.65
C GLU A 763 24.21 11.41 39.20
N ARG A 764 25.12 11.90 40.05
CA ARG A 764 26.56 11.69 39.87
C ARG A 764 26.86 10.21 40.13
N PRO A 765 27.78 9.58 39.39
CA PRO A 765 28.23 8.24 39.73
C PRO A 765 28.76 8.25 41.17
N GLU A 766 28.30 7.34 42.01
CA GLU A 766 29.04 7.07 43.24
C GLU A 766 30.48 6.69 42.85
N PRO A 767 31.50 7.25 43.53
CA PRO A 767 32.87 6.83 43.30
C PRO A 767 32.92 5.31 43.50
N ARG A 768 33.36 4.57 42.46
CA ARG A 768 33.54 3.12 42.60
C ARG A 768 34.38 2.89 43.85
N PRO A 769 33.98 1.99 44.78
CA PRO A 769 34.88 1.60 45.86
C PRO A 769 36.20 1.21 45.21
N LYS A 770 37.29 1.86 45.64
CA LYS A 770 38.63 1.58 45.11
C LYS A 770 38.79 0.07 45.13
N SER A 771 39.01 -0.54 43.96
CA SER A 771 39.29 -1.96 43.87
C SER A 771 40.42 -2.25 44.85
N VAL A 772 40.15 -3.08 45.86
CA VAL A 772 41.18 -3.58 46.76
C VAL A 772 42.30 -4.12 45.85
N PRO A 773 43.55 -3.65 45.98
CA PRO A 773 44.63 -4.10 45.12
C PRO A 773 44.63 -5.63 45.12
N HIS A 774 44.66 -6.21 43.92
CA HIS A 774 44.74 -7.66 43.75
C HIS A 774 46.04 -8.11 44.41
N ILE A 775 45.95 -8.62 45.64
CA ILE A 775 47.07 -9.27 46.31
C ILE A 775 47.33 -10.54 45.47
N PRO A 776 48.47 -10.64 44.77
CA PRO A 776 48.80 -11.85 44.03
C PRO A 776 48.81 -13.02 45.03
N PRO A 777 48.27 -14.20 44.66
CA PRO A 777 48.35 -15.36 45.52
C PRO A 777 49.81 -15.64 45.85
N LEU A 778 50.13 -15.74 47.14
CA LEU A 778 51.45 -16.14 47.62
C LEU A 778 51.87 -17.43 46.89
N PRO A 779 53.13 -17.52 46.42
CA PRO A 779 53.61 -18.70 45.73
C PRO A 779 53.39 -19.93 46.62
N ARG A 780 52.63 -20.90 46.10
CA ARG A 780 52.46 -22.20 46.76
C ARG A 780 53.86 -22.79 46.97
N ARG A 781 54.28 -22.95 48.23
CA ARG A 781 55.43 -23.78 48.59
C ARG A 781 55.22 -25.14 47.95
N ARG A 782 56.14 -25.54 47.07
CA ARG A 782 56.30 -26.93 46.66
C ARG A 782 56.66 -27.72 47.92
N THR A 783 55.73 -28.48 48.46
CA THR A 783 56.06 -29.65 49.27
C THR A 783 56.46 -30.74 48.30
N THR A 784 57.75 -31.06 48.27
CA THR A 784 58.28 -32.28 47.67
C THR A 784 57.73 -33.47 48.44
N GLY A 785 56.94 -34.30 47.76
CA GLY A 785 56.68 -35.70 48.06
C GLY A 785 56.99 -36.48 46.81
#